data_AF-A0A366H719-F1
#
_entry.id   AF-A0A366H719-F1
#
_cell.length_a   1.000
_cell.length_b   1.000
_cell.length_c   1.000
_cell.angle_alpha   90.00
_cell.angle_beta   90.00
_cell.angle_gamma   90.00
#
_symmetry.space_group_name_H-M   'P 1'
#
loop_
_entity.id
_entity.type
_entity.pdbx_description
1 polymer ?
#
loop_
_entity_poly.entity_id
_entity_poly.type
_entity_poly.pdbx_seq_one_letter_code
_entity_poly.pdbx_strand_id
1 'polypeptide(L)'
;MKPLSRFRRFVPVLLLPLAISLSQCGKKEDPATPKAADGGTPGSPSAPARTEPAKAASLVDHAAKLGFAAKLPADTELYIGSAQLKKHLENIKKSSWWKDLSALVEDKTPAPAAGEKAQQLALEVWGDDMFIAGGQGFAQDAELLRDLNRLYNEVYFKLILSGSTASLQTDGAAPSNPLAMVQPLLTDQASLEKLGQFISKFQLPSMIAGVKTDKGPEVIAELFSEKSLKNKPAEIEISDLKTPDGHAFKVITIDMSKVITEEKQKEMLEGFAKMLPEPAQKALTKALADVRSKKFVFVVGAVEGYLLLATGKSLDHVKFAADPSKSLLSKPEMAWLLPYAQKDLTGLVYSTAATMSALHDDQPLVPMLRGGVAALKDSEMFKPMGEALEKQIDEMAGLEKNVYAREFTSVAGVSWWEGGALNAEFFGGARNRFMTLGKPLSFAGLVERPGVVFGIAYHRNPEYEKAVRLWIEKLVSIAYTGAQQLVQAGIAGPEGGQQFALFEMMLLPTIKEVYQADRQIDEKGLGSQFAALLDVNGQMPSLPGVTLEDSKKMKFPRLTMVSEVANRGEIASGWATISKTITNFATIATSMMGKGAEGGAPPPIPTPESTEANGMTTWFYKNEIFNGDLYPVSSINDKLLVVSTSKPAAESLTADLAKPAAKVVEGCVWRLDISALADWIADASALSPTQTPEQIKEVRQNLKWVQPFHALQGHIFQEKDQPRVSLKWELSDVVSFD
;
A
#
# COMPACT_ATOMS: atom_id res chain seq x y z
N MET A 1 -16.44 -14.66 -24.68
CA MET A 1 -16.48 -14.05 -23.33
C MET A 1 -17.90 -14.15 -22.75
N LYS A 2 -18.26 -15.29 -22.12
CA LYS A 2 -19.55 -15.51 -21.44
C LYS A 2 -19.49 -16.14 -20.02
N PRO A 3 -18.34 -16.44 -19.37
CA PRO A 3 -18.34 -17.01 -18.01
C PRO A 3 -18.28 -15.97 -16.86
N LEU A 4 -17.95 -14.69 -17.13
CA LEU A 4 -17.89 -13.62 -16.12
C LEU A 4 -19.27 -13.15 -15.58
N SER A 5 -20.38 -13.59 -16.19
CA SER A 5 -21.73 -13.19 -15.76
C SER A 5 -22.28 -14.01 -14.59
N ARG A 6 -21.72 -15.20 -14.31
CA ARG A 6 -22.15 -16.05 -13.18
C ARG A 6 -21.41 -15.73 -11.87
N PHE A 7 -20.13 -15.33 -11.94
CA PHE A 7 -19.34 -14.94 -10.77
C PHE A 7 -19.79 -13.58 -10.17
N ARG A 8 -20.31 -12.67 -11.00
CA ARG A 8 -20.94 -11.41 -10.57
C ARG A 8 -22.19 -11.59 -9.71
N ARG A 9 -22.80 -12.78 -9.68
CA ARG A 9 -23.96 -13.09 -8.82
C ARG A 9 -23.57 -13.55 -7.40
N PHE A 10 -22.30 -13.89 -7.15
CA PHE A 10 -21.87 -14.44 -5.85
C PHE A 10 -21.39 -13.37 -4.85
N VAL A 11 -20.92 -12.21 -5.32
CA VAL A 11 -20.41 -11.14 -4.43
C VAL A 11 -21.53 -10.45 -3.61
N PRO A 12 -22.74 -10.19 -4.14
CA PRO A 12 -23.87 -9.70 -3.33
C PRO A 12 -24.41 -10.78 -2.36
N VAL A 13 -24.19 -12.06 -2.68
CA VAL A 13 -24.68 -13.22 -1.90
C VAL A 13 -23.80 -13.52 -0.68
N LEU A 14 -22.60 -12.94 -0.56
CA LEU A 14 -21.75 -13.05 0.65
C LEU A 14 -21.99 -11.94 1.68
N LEU A 15 -22.48 -10.76 1.25
CA LEU A 15 -22.72 -9.61 2.14
C LEU A 15 -24.10 -9.64 2.81
N LEU A 16 -25.14 -10.14 2.12
CA LEU A 16 -26.49 -10.25 2.71
C LEU A 16 -26.61 -11.28 3.85
N PRO A 17 -26.02 -12.49 3.80
CA PRO A 17 -26.18 -13.50 4.87
C PRO A 17 -25.42 -13.15 6.15
N LEU A 18 -24.27 -12.48 6.02
CA LEU A 18 -23.53 -11.96 7.17
C LEU A 18 -24.39 -10.96 7.95
N ALA A 19 -25.08 -10.04 7.24
CA ALA A 19 -26.00 -9.07 7.84
C ALA A 19 -27.24 -9.71 8.48
N ILE A 20 -27.63 -10.92 8.07
CA ILE A 20 -28.82 -11.59 8.59
C ILE A 20 -28.46 -12.33 9.91
N SER A 21 -27.22 -12.86 10.08
CA SER A 21 -26.86 -13.91 11.09
C SER A 21 -26.83 -13.45 12.55
N LEU A 22 -27.36 -12.26 12.77
CA LEU A 22 -27.13 -11.43 13.94
C LEU A 22 -28.46 -11.10 14.65
N SER A 23 -29.56 -11.76 14.28
CA SER A 23 -30.92 -11.36 14.62
C SER A 23 -31.44 -11.72 16.03
N GLN A 24 -30.68 -12.41 16.91
CA GLN A 24 -31.18 -12.80 18.24
C GLN A 24 -30.13 -12.80 19.37
N CYS A 25 -29.59 -11.64 19.74
CA CYS A 25 -28.71 -11.50 20.93
C CYS A 25 -29.48 -11.09 22.21
N GLY A 26 -30.39 -11.92 22.72
CA GLY A 26 -31.09 -11.68 24.00
C GLY A 26 -30.52 -12.52 25.16
N LYS A 27 -30.35 -11.92 26.35
CA LYS A 27 -29.86 -12.60 27.58
C LYS A 27 -31.00 -13.36 28.29
N LYS A 28 -30.67 -14.50 28.91
CA LYS A 28 -31.41 -15.10 30.05
C LYS A 28 -30.71 -14.64 31.35
N GLU A 29 -31.48 -14.12 32.31
CA GLU A 29 -31.08 -13.72 33.69
C GLU A 29 -31.22 -14.95 34.63
N ASP A 30 -30.54 -15.15 35.78
CA ASP A 30 -29.90 -14.33 36.85
C ASP A 30 -29.07 -15.30 37.78
N PRO A 31 -28.43 -14.96 38.93
CA PRO A 31 -27.78 -13.72 39.43
C PRO A 31 -26.40 -13.91 40.16
N ALA A 32 -25.68 -12.78 40.27
CA ALA A 32 -24.76 -12.20 41.30
C ALA A 32 -23.66 -12.96 42.12
N THR A 33 -22.49 -12.29 42.14
CA THR A 33 -21.18 -12.43 42.84
C THR A 33 -21.17 -11.94 44.31
N PRO A 34 -20.09 -12.11 45.14
CA PRO A 34 -19.05 -11.05 45.26
C PRO A 34 -17.60 -11.40 45.74
N LYS A 35 -16.66 -10.51 45.32
CA LYS A 35 -15.44 -9.86 45.92
C LYS A 35 -14.23 -10.58 46.57
N ALA A 36 -13.07 -10.41 45.90
CA ALA A 36 -11.81 -9.67 46.22
C ALA A 36 -11.11 -9.70 47.60
N ALA A 37 -9.75 -9.82 47.59
CA ALA A 37 -8.80 -9.00 48.37
C ALA A 37 -7.31 -9.14 47.92
N ASP A 38 -6.67 -7.97 47.71
CA ASP A 38 -5.31 -7.42 47.94
C ASP A 38 -4.02 -8.23 48.25
N GLY A 39 -2.91 -7.62 47.81
CA GLY A 39 -1.55 -7.66 48.40
C GLY A 39 -0.46 -8.10 47.39
N GLY A 40 0.72 -7.50 47.22
CA GLY A 40 1.46 -6.40 47.83
C GLY A 40 2.90 -6.41 47.26
N THR A 41 3.51 -5.25 47.02
CA THR A 41 4.87 -5.06 46.46
C THR A 41 5.96 -5.19 47.53
N PRO A 42 7.14 -5.76 47.22
CA PRO A 42 8.41 -5.00 47.24
C PRO A 42 9.39 -5.50 46.15
N GLY A 43 10.48 -4.89 45.72
CA GLY A 43 11.38 -3.84 46.21
C GLY A 43 12.70 -4.03 45.43
N SER A 44 13.25 -2.95 44.88
CA SER A 44 14.40 -2.93 43.96
C SER A 44 15.74 -2.92 44.71
N PRO A 45 16.81 -3.60 44.24
CA PRO A 45 18.18 -3.33 44.68
C PRO A 45 19.03 -2.62 43.62
N SER A 46 19.82 -1.68 44.14
CA SER A 46 20.74 -0.74 43.49
C SER A 46 21.96 -1.37 42.79
N ALA A 47 22.39 -0.71 41.72
CA ALA A 47 23.59 -0.98 40.94
C ALA A 47 24.91 -0.65 41.68
N PRO A 48 26.02 -1.37 41.38
CA PRO A 48 27.36 -0.95 41.76
C PRO A 48 28.08 -0.10 40.69
N ALA A 49 28.94 0.76 41.22
CA ALA A 49 29.90 1.71 40.69
C ALA A 49 30.40 1.62 39.22
N ARG A 50 30.42 2.81 38.60
CA ARG A 50 31.10 3.20 37.36
C ARG A 50 32.59 2.87 37.38
N THR A 51 33.01 2.09 36.39
CA THR A 51 34.34 2.18 35.77
C THR A 51 34.35 3.33 34.77
N GLU A 52 35.50 4.00 34.62
CA GLU A 52 35.70 5.08 33.63
C GLU A 52 35.23 4.63 32.23
N PRO A 53 34.53 5.51 31.48
CA PRO A 53 33.91 5.10 30.23
C PRO A 53 34.98 4.76 29.21
N ALA A 54 35.14 3.47 28.94
CA ALA A 54 35.63 3.00 27.66
C ALA A 54 34.86 3.77 26.56
N LYS A 55 35.58 4.27 25.54
CA LYS A 55 34.97 4.97 24.39
C LYS A 55 33.71 4.22 23.99
N ALA A 56 32.55 4.87 24.12
CA ALA A 56 31.27 4.23 23.89
C ALA A 56 31.29 3.63 22.47
N ALA A 57 31.04 2.33 22.37
CA ALA A 57 31.00 1.65 21.08
C ALA A 57 30.03 2.39 20.15
N SER A 58 30.46 2.59 18.91
CA SER A 58 29.74 3.40 17.93
C SER A 58 29.69 2.68 16.59
N LEU A 59 28.67 2.97 15.76
CA LEU A 59 28.62 2.41 14.41
C LEU A 59 29.81 2.84 13.53
N VAL A 60 30.44 3.96 13.87
CA VAL A 60 31.68 4.43 13.25
C VAL A 60 32.79 3.38 13.36
N ASP A 61 32.85 2.63 14.46
CA ASP A 61 33.82 1.55 14.64
C ASP A 61 33.53 0.34 13.72
N HIS A 62 32.38 0.33 13.03
CA HIS A 62 31.95 -0.69 12.06
C HIS A 62 31.84 -0.16 10.62
N ALA A 63 32.32 1.06 10.34
CA ALA A 63 32.18 1.75 9.06
C ALA A 63 32.54 0.90 7.83
N ALA A 64 33.59 0.07 7.92
CA ALA A 64 34.05 -0.79 6.83
C ALA A 64 33.00 -1.83 6.37
N LYS A 65 32.04 -2.20 7.23
CA LYS A 65 30.96 -3.16 6.92
C LYS A 65 29.66 -2.50 6.45
N LEU A 66 29.55 -1.18 6.60
CA LEU A 66 28.30 -0.42 6.40
C LEU A 66 28.26 0.31 5.05
N GLY A 67 29.08 -0.13 4.09
CA GLY A 67 29.11 0.38 2.73
C GLY A 67 29.37 1.88 2.65
N PHE A 68 28.73 2.54 1.70
CA PHE A 68 28.95 3.96 1.42
C PHE A 68 28.35 4.92 2.46
N ALA A 69 27.53 4.43 3.41
CA ALA A 69 26.98 5.27 4.47
C ALA A 69 28.08 5.97 5.30
N ALA A 70 29.25 5.33 5.45
CA ALA A 70 30.41 5.89 6.13
C ALA A 70 31.05 7.10 5.41
N LYS A 71 30.69 7.33 4.15
CA LYS A 71 31.24 8.40 3.30
C LYS A 71 30.21 9.49 3.00
N LEU A 72 28.94 9.25 3.28
CA LEU A 72 27.91 10.26 3.15
C LEU A 72 27.99 11.25 4.32
N PRO A 73 27.84 12.56 4.09
CA PRO A 73 27.91 13.56 5.15
C PRO A 73 26.76 13.45 6.15
N ALA A 74 26.93 13.96 7.36
CA ALA A 74 25.91 13.90 8.41
C ALA A 74 24.59 14.64 8.07
N ASP A 75 24.61 15.57 7.11
CA ASP A 75 23.41 16.26 6.59
C ASP A 75 22.65 15.46 5.52
N THR A 76 23.02 14.21 5.27
CA THR A 76 22.24 13.28 4.45
C THR A 76 20.82 13.14 5.00
N GLU A 77 19.83 13.27 4.11
CA GLU A 77 18.41 13.24 4.45
C GLU A 77 17.74 11.91 4.12
N LEU A 78 18.27 11.18 3.13
CA LEU A 78 17.82 9.84 2.72
C LEU A 78 19.04 8.94 2.44
N TYR A 79 18.96 7.69 2.83
CA TYR A 79 19.88 6.64 2.43
C TYR A 79 19.17 5.30 2.32
N ILE A 80 19.37 4.61 1.20
CA ILE A 80 18.98 3.22 1.01
C ILE A 80 20.19 2.54 0.38
N GLY A 81 20.81 1.63 1.10
CA GLY A 81 22.01 0.94 0.64
C GLY A 81 22.00 -0.53 0.95
N SER A 82 22.65 -1.31 0.09
CA SER A 82 23.01 -2.68 0.39
C SER A 82 24.27 -2.73 1.28
N ALA A 83 24.42 -3.84 1.99
CA ALA A 83 25.66 -4.23 2.61
C ALA A 83 26.03 -5.64 2.12
N GLN A 84 27.25 -5.80 1.60
CA GLN A 84 27.75 -7.08 1.09
C GLN A 84 26.85 -7.71 0.00
N LEU A 85 26.25 -6.89 -0.88
CA LEU A 85 25.30 -7.35 -1.90
C LEU A 85 25.81 -8.51 -2.72
N LYS A 86 27.05 -8.47 -3.19
CA LYS A 86 27.61 -9.57 -3.99
C LYS A 86 27.62 -10.91 -3.26
N LYS A 87 28.00 -10.92 -1.98
CA LYS A 87 27.96 -12.15 -1.16
C LYS A 87 26.52 -12.70 -1.11
N HIS A 88 25.55 -11.82 -0.88
CA HIS A 88 24.13 -12.20 -0.82
C HIS A 88 23.60 -12.65 -2.19
N LEU A 89 23.94 -11.96 -3.27
CA LEU A 89 23.60 -12.33 -4.64
C LEU A 89 24.24 -13.65 -5.07
N GLU A 90 25.51 -13.91 -4.72
CA GLU A 90 26.18 -15.18 -4.98
C GLU A 90 25.51 -16.35 -4.26
N ASN A 91 24.96 -16.12 -3.07
CA ASN A 91 24.19 -17.13 -2.37
C ASN A 91 22.79 -17.32 -2.99
N ILE A 92 22.10 -16.23 -3.34
CA ILE A 92 20.83 -16.30 -4.09
C ILE A 92 21.04 -17.04 -5.41
N LYS A 93 22.14 -16.81 -6.13
CA LYS A 93 22.48 -17.49 -7.38
C LYS A 93 22.60 -19.01 -7.25
N LYS A 94 22.84 -19.54 -6.06
CA LYS A 94 22.91 -20.98 -5.80
C LYS A 94 21.53 -21.63 -5.70
N SER A 95 20.50 -20.85 -5.38
CA SER A 95 19.11 -21.33 -5.25
C SER A 95 18.56 -21.96 -6.53
N SER A 96 17.57 -22.84 -6.39
CA SER A 96 16.80 -23.29 -7.56
C SER A 96 15.98 -22.15 -8.15
N TRP A 97 15.41 -21.28 -7.30
CA TRP A 97 14.60 -20.14 -7.71
C TRP A 97 15.35 -19.19 -8.65
N TRP A 98 16.60 -18.84 -8.33
CA TRP A 98 17.39 -17.97 -9.19
C TRP A 98 17.72 -18.61 -10.53
N LYS A 99 18.05 -19.91 -10.56
CA LYS A 99 18.37 -20.64 -11.80
C LYS A 99 17.18 -20.64 -12.76
N ASP A 100 15.98 -20.88 -12.21
CA ASP A 100 14.74 -20.79 -12.97
C ASP A 100 14.52 -19.36 -13.49
N LEU A 101 14.68 -18.34 -12.62
CA LEU A 101 14.46 -16.94 -12.98
C LEU A 101 15.43 -16.49 -14.08
N SER A 102 16.71 -16.83 -13.95
CA SER A 102 17.71 -16.50 -14.97
C SER A 102 17.39 -17.16 -16.30
N ALA A 103 16.95 -18.43 -16.30
CA ALA A 103 16.55 -19.12 -17.53
C ALA A 103 15.32 -18.47 -18.19
N LEU A 104 14.34 -18.00 -17.40
CA LEU A 104 13.21 -17.25 -17.91
C LEU A 104 13.62 -15.90 -18.51
N VAL A 105 14.49 -15.16 -17.83
CA VAL A 105 15.02 -13.89 -18.32
C VAL A 105 15.79 -14.12 -19.63
N GLU A 106 16.66 -15.13 -19.70
CA GLU A 106 17.39 -15.48 -20.92
C GLU A 106 16.45 -15.87 -22.08
N ASP A 107 15.34 -16.58 -21.81
CA ASP A 107 14.33 -16.93 -22.83
C ASP A 107 13.53 -15.71 -23.32
N LYS A 108 13.28 -14.71 -22.45
CA LYS A 108 12.41 -13.56 -22.74
C LYS A 108 13.13 -12.28 -23.14
N THR A 109 14.45 -12.21 -22.95
CA THR A 109 15.23 -11.02 -23.25
C THR A 109 15.98 -11.21 -24.57
N PRO A 110 15.76 -10.38 -25.60
CA PRO A 110 16.59 -10.38 -26.80
C PRO A 110 18.05 -10.15 -26.41
N ALA A 111 18.98 -10.86 -27.05
CA ALA A 111 20.40 -10.57 -26.88
C ALA A 111 20.67 -9.07 -27.19
N PRO A 112 21.50 -8.38 -26.39
CA PRO A 112 21.85 -7.00 -26.68
C PRO A 112 22.39 -6.90 -28.11
N ALA A 113 21.91 -5.90 -28.88
CA ALA A 113 22.38 -5.69 -30.23
C ALA A 113 23.91 -5.50 -30.23
N ALA A 114 24.61 -6.17 -31.15
CA ALA A 114 26.06 -6.07 -31.28
C ALA A 114 26.45 -4.62 -31.64
N GLY A 115 26.97 -3.87 -30.66
CA GLY A 115 27.42 -2.49 -30.87
C GLY A 115 27.41 -1.58 -29.63
N GLU A 116 26.59 -1.90 -28.61
CA GLU A 116 26.41 -1.03 -27.44
C GLU A 116 27.33 -1.43 -26.26
N LYS A 117 28.65 -1.29 -26.47
CA LYS A 117 29.68 -1.66 -25.49
C LYS A 117 29.50 -0.95 -24.13
N ALA A 118 29.03 0.30 -24.12
CA ALA A 118 28.76 1.05 -22.89
C ALA A 118 27.56 0.51 -22.11
N GLN A 119 26.54 0.00 -22.79
CA GLN A 119 25.36 -0.60 -22.17
C GLN A 119 25.70 -1.99 -21.61
N GLN A 120 26.53 -2.77 -22.32
CA GLN A 120 27.11 -4.02 -21.82
C GLN A 120 28.03 -3.79 -20.61
N LEU A 121 28.92 -2.79 -20.66
CA LEU A 121 29.76 -2.41 -19.52
C LEU A 121 28.93 -1.95 -18.33
N ALA A 122 27.84 -1.18 -18.54
CA ALA A 122 26.94 -0.77 -17.46
C ALA A 122 26.21 -1.98 -16.81
N LEU A 123 25.84 -2.99 -17.60
CA LEU A 123 25.27 -4.24 -17.08
C LEU A 123 26.32 -5.09 -16.34
N GLU A 124 27.57 -5.08 -16.77
CA GLU A 124 28.70 -5.74 -16.10
C GLU A 124 29.12 -5.06 -14.79
N VAL A 125 28.71 -3.81 -14.58
CA VAL A 125 29.03 -2.99 -13.40
C VAL A 125 28.03 -3.20 -12.28
N TRP A 126 27.00 -4.03 -12.45
CA TRP A 126 26.06 -4.39 -11.38
C TRP A 126 26.84 -5.05 -10.23
N GLY A 127 27.17 -4.25 -9.23
CA GLY A 127 28.41 -4.40 -8.47
C GLY A 127 28.30 -5.03 -7.09
N ASP A 128 29.40 -4.92 -6.34
CA ASP A 128 29.59 -5.55 -5.02
C ASP A 128 28.62 -5.02 -3.96
N ASP A 129 28.18 -3.77 -4.10
CA ASP A 129 27.20 -3.05 -3.29
C ASP A 129 26.59 -1.90 -4.09
N MET A 130 25.38 -1.46 -3.73
CA MET A 130 24.73 -0.30 -4.34
C MET A 130 24.01 0.56 -3.30
N PHE A 131 23.85 1.85 -3.60
CA PHE A 131 23.08 2.76 -2.77
C PHE A 131 22.42 3.89 -3.55
N ILE A 132 21.41 4.48 -2.93
CA ILE A 132 20.81 5.76 -3.28
C ILE A 132 20.80 6.63 -2.03
N ALA A 133 21.19 7.90 -2.17
CA ALA A 133 21.23 8.87 -1.10
C ALA A 133 20.62 10.20 -1.55
N GLY A 134 19.87 10.83 -0.64
CA GLY A 134 19.39 12.21 -0.78
C GLY A 134 20.22 13.13 0.09
N GLY A 135 20.85 14.12 -0.52
CA GLY A 135 21.66 15.12 0.19
C GLY A 135 20.81 16.18 0.88
N GLN A 136 21.47 17.19 1.43
CA GLN A 136 20.80 18.36 2.00
C GLN A 136 19.84 18.99 0.97
N GLY A 137 18.60 19.21 1.38
CA GLY A 137 17.53 19.77 0.57
C GLY A 137 16.70 18.76 -0.22
N PHE A 138 17.03 17.47 -0.15
CA PHE A 138 16.30 16.41 -0.82
C PHE A 138 14.81 16.36 -0.42
N ALA A 139 14.46 16.60 0.84
CA ALA A 139 13.06 16.64 1.28
C ALA A 139 12.23 17.66 0.49
N GLN A 140 12.77 18.87 0.23
CA GLN A 140 12.06 19.88 -0.55
C GLN A 140 11.88 19.44 -2.02
N ASP A 141 12.91 18.82 -2.59
CA ASP A 141 12.84 18.31 -3.96
C ASP A 141 11.84 17.14 -4.07
N ALA A 142 11.73 16.30 -3.05
CA ALA A 142 10.82 15.17 -2.97
C ALA A 142 9.33 15.59 -2.87
N GLU A 143 9.02 16.72 -2.23
CA GLU A 143 7.64 17.26 -2.19
C GLU A 143 7.11 17.52 -3.61
N LEU A 144 7.97 17.97 -4.52
CA LEU A 144 7.60 18.20 -5.92
C LEU A 144 7.20 16.90 -6.61
N LEU A 145 7.81 15.76 -6.27
CA LEU A 145 7.44 14.46 -6.85
C LEU A 145 6.03 14.03 -6.41
N ARG A 146 5.67 14.27 -5.15
CA ARG A 146 4.30 14.05 -4.67
C ARG A 146 3.30 14.97 -5.38
N ASP A 147 3.63 16.25 -5.51
CA ASP A 147 2.76 17.22 -6.19
C ASP A 147 2.59 16.89 -7.68
N LEU A 148 3.65 16.38 -8.33
CA LEU A 148 3.58 15.83 -9.69
C LEU A 148 2.64 14.64 -9.76
N ASN A 149 2.73 13.69 -8.84
CA ASN A 149 1.84 12.53 -8.80
C ASN A 149 0.37 12.94 -8.66
N ARG A 150 0.08 13.94 -7.81
CA ARG A 150 -1.28 14.50 -7.66
C ARG A 150 -1.78 15.13 -8.95
N LEU A 151 -0.94 15.96 -9.58
CA LEU A 151 -1.27 16.57 -10.87
C LEU A 151 -1.51 15.50 -11.95
N TYR A 152 -0.63 14.50 -12.03
CA TYR A 152 -0.76 13.37 -12.94
C TYR A 152 -2.08 12.64 -12.73
N ASN A 153 -2.44 12.29 -11.50
CA ASN A 153 -3.70 11.61 -11.20
C ASN A 153 -4.94 12.46 -11.54
N GLU A 154 -4.93 13.75 -11.22
CA GLU A 154 -6.02 14.66 -11.58
C GLU A 154 -6.24 14.69 -13.09
N VAL A 155 -5.16 14.88 -13.84
CA VAL A 155 -5.18 14.94 -15.30
C VAL A 155 -5.60 13.60 -15.91
N TYR A 156 -5.00 12.51 -15.45
CA TYR A 156 -5.26 11.17 -15.96
C TYR A 156 -6.73 10.78 -15.80
N PHE A 157 -7.34 11.07 -14.65
CA PHE A 157 -8.76 10.81 -14.43
C PHE A 157 -9.68 11.74 -15.22
N LYS A 158 -9.28 13.00 -15.44
CA LYS A 158 -9.97 13.89 -16.38
C LYS A 158 -10.00 13.30 -17.80
N LEU A 159 -8.87 12.78 -18.28
CA LEU A 159 -8.73 12.15 -19.59
C LEU A 159 -9.60 10.90 -19.75
N ILE A 160 -9.58 10.01 -18.77
CA ILE A 160 -10.41 8.80 -18.77
C ILE A 160 -11.89 9.17 -18.89
N LEU A 161 -12.35 10.12 -18.07
CA LEU A 161 -13.77 10.43 -17.96
C LEU A 161 -14.29 11.34 -19.07
N SER A 162 -13.43 12.09 -19.76
CA SER A 162 -13.81 12.83 -20.98
C SER A 162 -13.97 11.95 -22.22
N GLY A 163 -13.68 10.65 -22.13
CA GLY A 163 -13.75 9.72 -23.27
C GLY A 163 -12.57 9.85 -24.25
N SER A 164 -11.58 10.70 -23.95
CA SER A 164 -10.40 10.92 -24.80
C SER A 164 -9.46 9.69 -24.90
N THR A 165 -9.62 8.72 -24.00
CA THR A 165 -8.86 7.45 -23.98
C THR A 165 -9.28 6.44 -25.06
N ALA A 166 -10.37 6.68 -25.79
CA ALA A 166 -10.71 5.89 -26.98
C ALA A 166 -9.61 5.96 -28.06
N SER A 167 -8.76 7.00 -28.03
CA SER A 167 -7.56 7.12 -28.87
C SER A 167 -6.33 6.35 -28.36
N LEU A 168 -6.38 5.82 -27.13
CA LEU A 168 -5.30 5.04 -26.48
C LEU A 168 -5.52 3.52 -26.55
N GLN A 169 -6.69 3.07 -27.01
CA GLN A 169 -6.96 1.66 -27.29
C GLN A 169 -6.48 1.29 -28.69
N THR A 170 -5.17 1.07 -28.83
CA THR A 170 -4.66 0.22 -29.90
C THR A 170 -4.32 -1.15 -29.31
N ASP A 171 -4.95 -2.19 -29.85
CA ASP A 171 -4.77 -3.59 -29.44
C ASP A 171 -3.29 -3.95 -29.24
N GLY A 172 -2.91 -4.20 -27.98
CA GLY A 172 -1.68 -4.92 -27.62
C GLY A 172 -0.33 -4.24 -27.88
N ALA A 173 -0.28 -3.01 -28.39
CA ALA A 173 0.96 -2.24 -28.51
C ALA A 173 0.99 -1.12 -27.45
N ALA A 174 2.14 -0.93 -26.81
CA ALA A 174 2.40 0.23 -25.96
C ALA A 174 1.95 1.52 -26.69
N PRO A 175 1.36 2.50 -25.98
CA PRO A 175 0.76 3.68 -26.62
C PRO A 175 1.80 4.37 -27.51
N SER A 176 1.59 4.28 -28.83
CA SER A 176 2.57 4.72 -29.83
C SER A 176 2.58 6.23 -30.04
N ASN A 177 1.81 7.00 -29.25
CA ASN A 177 1.84 8.45 -29.31
C ASN A 177 1.71 9.10 -27.91
N PRO A 178 2.84 9.39 -27.23
CA PRO A 178 2.87 10.14 -25.97
C PRO A 178 2.15 11.50 -26.06
N LEU A 179 2.10 12.15 -27.23
CA LEU A 179 1.40 13.42 -27.42
C LEU A 179 -0.12 13.30 -27.29
N ALA A 180 -0.72 12.13 -27.60
CA ALA A 180 -2.17 11.93 -27.45
C ALA A 180 -2.61 11.97 -25.98
N MET A 181 -1.74 11.56 -25.04
CA MET A 181 -1.99 11.69 -23.60
C MET A 181 -1.84 13.14 -23.11
N VAL A 182 -1.05 13.95 -23.80
CA VAL A 182 -0.75 15.35 -23.44
C VAL A 182 -1.69 16.33 -24.17
N GLN A 183 -2.44 15.89 -25.17
CA GLN A 183 -3.25 16.80 -25.98
C GLN A 183 -4.40 17.46 -25.19
N PRO A 184 -5.18 16.75 -24.36
CA PRO A 184 -6.25 17.40 -23.59
C PRO A 184 -5.73 18.21 -22.39
N LEU A 185 -4.51 17.90 -21.93
CA LEU A 185 -3.74 18.73 -21.00
C LEU A 185 -3.47 20.12 -21.57
N LEU A 186 -3.16 20.21 -22.86
CA LEU A 186 -2.84 21.46 -23.53
C LEU A 186 -4.08 22.32 -23.82
N THR A 187 -5.27 21.73 -23.86
CA THR A 187 -6.52 22.46 -24.14
C THR A 187 -7.25 22.95 -22.90
N ASP A 188 -6.87 22.49 -21.70
CA ASP A 188 -7.47 22.91 -20.43
C ASP A 188 -6.59 23.95 -19.71
N GLN A 189 -7.13 25.17 -19.55
CA GLN A 189 -6.39 26.29 -18.94
C GLN A 189 -5.96 25.98 -17.50
N ALA A 190 -6.84 25.40 -16.67
CA ALA A 190 -6.53 25.14 -15.27
C ALA A 190 -5.41 24.08 -15.12
N SER A 191 -5.45 23.02 -15.92
CA SER A 191 -4.38 22.02 -15.97
C SER A 191 -3.07 22.60 -16.49
N LEU A 192 -3.11 23.47 -17.51
CA LEU A 192 -1.92 24.16 -18.02
C LEU A 192 -1.29 25.11 -17.00
N GLU A 193 -2.10 25.84 -16.24
CA GLU A 193 -1.61 26.71 -15.18
C GLU A 193 -0.94 25.90 -14.07
N LYS A 194 -1.56 24.78 -13.64
CA LYS A 194 -0.96 23.87 -12.65
C LYS A 194 0.32 23.22 -13.18
N LEU A 195 0.33 22.78 -14.43
CA LEU A 195 1.51 22.22 -15.08
C LEU A 195 2.62 23.26 -15.22
N GLY A 196 2.29 24.50 -15.62
CA GLY A 196 3.24 25.61 -15.69
C GLY A 196 3.81 25.97 -14.32
N GLN A 197 2.98 26.00 -13.27
CA GLN A 197 3.44 26.18 -11.89
C GLN A 197 4.38 25.05 -11.45
N PHE A 198 4.04 23.78 -11.74
CA PHE A 198 4.90 22.65 -11.46
C PHE A 198 6.25 22.78 -12.19
N ILE A 199 6.21 23.00 -13.51
CA ILE A 199 7.39 23.19 -14.35
C ILE A 199 8.28 24.30 -13.81
N SER A 200 7.71 25.45 -13.42
CA SER A 200 8.49 26.58 -12.88
C SER A 200 9.28 26.19 -11.63
N LYS A 201 8.71 25.34 -10.77
CA LYS A 201 9.32 24.86 -9.52
C LYS A 201 10.23 23.67 -9.71
N PHE A 202 10.02 22.87 -10.76
CA PHE A 202 10.73 21.60 -10.97
C PHE A 202 12.25 21.78 -11.01
N GLN A 203 12.96 21.02 -10.19
CA GLN A 203 14.41 20.93 -10.19
C GLN A 203 14.78 19.46 -10.11
N LEU A 204 15.96 19.09 -10.63
CA LEU A 204 16.46 17.74 -10.39
C LEU A 204 16.75 17.59 -8.89
N PRO A 205 16.26 16.50 -8.27
CA PRO A 205 16.47 16.30 -6.85
C PRO A 205 17.95 16.08 -6.56
N SER A 206 18.39 16.58 -5.40
CA SER A 206 19.76 16.44 -4.90
C SER A 206 20.04 15.00 -4.46
N MET A 207 20.41 14.14 -5.42
CA MET A 207 20.55 12.69 -5.23
C MET A 207 21.93 12.20 -5.66
N ILE A 208 22.40 11.16 -4.98
CA ILE A 208 23.58 10.39 -5.35
C ILE A 208 23.19 8.92 -5.40
N ALA A 209 23.38 8.29 -6.54
CA ALA A 209 23.36 6.84 -6.67
C ALA A 209 24.78 6.33 -6.87
N GLY A 210 25.10 5.19 -6.30
CA GLY A 210 26.43 4.62 -6.45
C GLY A 210 26.43 3.10 -6.48
N VAL A 211 27.40 2.56 -7.21
CA VAL A 211 27.64 1.12 -7.31
C VAL A 211 29.11 0.85 -7.07
N LYS A 212 29.41 -0.11 -6.21
CA LYS A 212 30.78 -0.54 -5.91
C LYS A 212 31.32 -1.40 -7.04
N THR A 213 32.38 -0.94 -7.70
CA THR A 213 32.98 -1.62 -8.85
C THR A 213 34.44 -1.22 -9.01
N ASP A 214 35.26 -2.17 -9.44
CA ASP A 214 36.63 -1.95 -9.89
C ASP A 214 36.70 -1.36 -11.31
N LYS A 215 35.65 -1.53 -12.13
CA LYS A 215 35.53 -1.02 -13.50
C LYS A 215 35.10 0.45 -13.62
N GLY A 216 34.84 1.13 -12.50
CA GLY A 216 34.38 2.52 -12.50
C GLY A 216 35.20 3.47 -13.38
N PRO A 217 36.55 3.49 -13.28
CA PRO A 217 37.39 4.32 -14.13
C PRO A 217 37.27 4.02 -15.64
N GLU A 218 37.13 2.74 -16.01
CA GLU A 218 36.98 2.32 -17.41
C GLU A 218 35.64 2.80 -17.99
N VAL A 219 34.56 2.67 -17.20
CA VAL A 219 33.22 3.15 -17.57
C VAL A 219 33.24 4.66 -17.80
N ILE A 220 33.85 5.42 -16.89
CA ILE A 220 34.00 6.87 -17.04
C ILE A 220 34.81 7.19 -18.30
N ALA A 221 35.95 6.52 -18.52
CA ALA A 221 36.78 6.75 -19.70
C ALA A 221 36.03 6.46 -21.01
N GLU A 222 35.23 5.40 -21.07
CA GLU A 222 34.42 5.06 -22.26
C GLU A 222 33.28 6.07 -22.47
N LEU A 223 32.55 6.45 -21.41
CA LEU A 223 31.46 7.43 -21.47
C LEU A 223 31.93 8.79 -22.00
N PHE A 224 33.15 9.18 -21.64
CA PHE A 224 33.75 10.46 -22.05
C PHE A 224 34.86 10.31 -23.11
N SER A 225 34.89 9.18 -23.83
CA SER A 225 35.83 8.96 -24.92
C SER A 225 35.52 9.84 -26.13
N GLU A 226 36.52 10.09 -26.99
CA GLU A 226 36.31 10.83 -28.24
C GLU A 226 35.21 10.18 -29.11
N LYS A 227 35.10 8.85 -29.10
CA LYS A 227 34.08 8.10 -29.82
C LYS A 227 32.67 8.42 -29.29
N SER A 228 32.48 8.39 -27.97
CA SER A 228 31.19 8.68 -27.33
C SER A 228 30.80 10.15 -27.46
N LEU A 229 31.78 11.06 -27.51
CA LEU A 229 31.55 12.50 -27.61
C LEU A 229 31.52 13.03 -29.06
N LYS A 230 31.84 12.20 -30.06
CA LYS A 230 31.97 12.60 -31.48
C LYS A 230 30.73 13.33 -32.02
N ASN A 231 29.54 12.97 -31.54
CA ASN A 231 28.26 13.57 -31.92
C ASN A 231 27.56 14.23 -30.72
N LYS A 232 28.32 14.68 -29.72
CA LYS A 232 27.74 15.31 -28.52
C LYS A 232 26.90 16.53 -28.94
N PRO A 233 25.61 16.58 -28.54
CA PRO A 233 24.75 17.74 -28.82
C PRO A 233 25.35 19.04 -28.27
N ALA A 234 25.03 20.17 -28.91
CA ALA A 234 25.58 21.48 -28.56
C ALA A 234 25.05 22.00 -27.20
N GLU A 235 23.88 21.53 -26.81
CA GLU A 235 23.21 21.79 -25.52
C GLU A 235 23.90 21.14 -24.31
N ILE A 236 24.79 20.16 -24.54
CA ILE A 236 25.50 19.46 -23.48
C ILE A 236 26.87 20.12 -23.28
N GLU A 237 27.12 20.66 -22.09
CA GLU A 237 28.44 21.11 -21.64
C GLU A 237 29.05 20.07 -20.72
N ILE A 238 30.33 19.75 -20.94
CA ILE A 238 31.08 18.82 -20.10
C ILE A 238 32.21 19.59 -19.44
N SER A 239 32.26 19.56 -18.12
CA SER A 239 33.31 20.19 -17.32
C SER A 239 33.85 19.23 -16.26
N ASP A 240 34.94 19.63 -15.61
CA ASP A 240 35.54 18.90 -14.51
C ASP A 240 35.18 19.56 -13.17
N LEU A 241 34.80 18.74 -12.19
CA LEU A 241 34.65 19.13 -10.79
C LEU A 241 35.70 18.38 -9.97
N LYS A 242 36.41 19.11 -9.10
CA LYS A 242 37.22 18.52 -8.04
C LYS A 242 36.60 18.87 -6.70
N THR A 243 36.21 17.87 -5.92
CA THR A 243 35.66 18.10 -4.57
C THR A 243 36.76 18.62 -3.64
N PRO A 244 36.40 19.28 -2.52
CA PRO A 244 37.37 19.70 -1.50
C PRO A 244 38.27 18.55 -1.01
N ASP A 245 37.72 17.34 -0.96
CA ASP A 245 38.43 16.12 -0.52
C ASP A 245 39.28 15.47 -1.64
N GLY A 246 39.34 16.11 -2.81
CA GLY A 246 40.25 15.74 -3.90
C GLY A 246 39.70 14.78 -4.94
N HIS A 247 38.44 14.35 -4.83
CA HIS A 247 37.81 13.46 -5.81
C HIS A 247 37.48 14.21 -7.11
N ALA A 248 37.74 13.56 -8.24
CA ALA A 248 37.50 14.12 -9.57
C ALA A 248 36.20 13.57 -10.17
N PHE A 249 35.41 14.47 -10.74
CA PHE A 249 34.12 14.19 -11.36
C PHE A 249 34.03 14.87 -12.72
N LYS A 250 33.33 14.21 -13.64
CA LYS A 250 32.82 14.82 -14.87
C LYS A 250 31.43 15.35 -14.61
N VAL A 251 31.21 16.61 -14.95
CA VAL A 251 29.92 17.28 -14.84
C VAL A 251 29.33 17.43 -16.22
N ILE A 252 28.12 16.91 -16.41
CA ILE A 252 27.31 17.06 -17.62
C ILE A 252 26.24 18.09 -17.31
N THR A 253 26.32 19.24 -17.95
CA THR A 253 25.32 20.31 -17.83
C THR A 253 24.51 20.35 -19.12
N ILE A 254 23.19 20.22 -19.02
CA ILE A 254 22.25 20.41 -20.12
C ILE A 254 21.63 21.81 -19.96
N ASP A 255 21.98 22.72 -20.88
CA ASP A 255 21.42 24.07 -20.89
C ASP A 255 20.13 24.08 -21.73
N MET A 256 18.98 24.19 -21.07
CA MET A 256 17.69 24.15 -21.76
C MET A 256 17.48 25.34 -22.69
N SER A 257 18.24 26.43 -22.53
CA SER A 257 18.22 27.56 -23.46
C SER A 257 18.77 27.23 -24.85
N LYS A 258 19.62 26.19 -24.93
CA LYS A 258 20.19 25.66 -26.17
C LYS A 258 19.34 24.52 -26.75
N VAL A 259 18.61 23.79 -25.89
CA VAL A 259 17.64 22.76 -26.33
C VAL A 259 16.42 23.42 -26.98
N ILE A 260 15.84 24.39 -26.26
CA ILE A 260 14.67 25.17 -26.66
C ILE A 260 15.15 26.58 -26.98
N THR A 261 15.61 26.80 -28.22
CA THR A 261 16.04 28.14 -28.70
C THR A 261 14.85 29.08 -28.85
N GLU A 262 15.08 30.39 -29.03
CA GLU A 262 13.99 31.36 -29.32
C GLU A 262 13.22 30.98 -30.56
N GLU A 263 13.92 30.53 -31.59
CA GLU A 263 13.34 30.09 -32.86
C GLU A 263 12.48 28.84 -32.67
N LYS A 264 12.99 27.81 -31.98
CA LYS A 264 12.22 26.61 -31.66
C LYS A 264 11.04 26.90 -30.74
N GLN A 265 11.22 27.78 -29.75
CA GLN A 265 10.15 28.21 -28.86
C GLN A 265 9.07 28.92 -29.65
N LYS A 266 9.44 29.82 -30.57
CA LYS A 266 8.51 30.53 -31.45
C LYS A 266 7.80 29.55 -32.38
N GLU A 267 8.51 28.61 -33.00
CA GLU A 267 7.94 27.57 -33.86
C GLU A 267 6.96 26.67 -33.09
N MET A 268 7.33 26.21 -31.89
CA MET A 268 6.44 25.46 -31.00
C MET A 268 5.20 26.28 -30.66
N LEU A 269 5.37 27.54 -30.24
CA LEU A 269 4.25 28.42 -29.90
C LEU A 269 3.36 28.74 -31.10
N GLU A 270 3.90 28.94 -32.30
CA GLU A 270 3.12 29.13 -33.52
C GLU A 270 2.36 27.86 -33.92
N GLY A 271 2.97 26.68 -33.72
CA GLY A 271 2.31 25.38 -33.89
C GLY A 271 1.15 25.19 -32.91
N PHE A 272 1.34 25.56 -31.64
CA PHE A 272 0.30 25.47 -30.61
C PHE A 272 -0.73 26.59 -30.68
N ALA A 273 -0.40 27.78 -31.16
CA ALA A 273 -1.32 28.92 -31.25
C ALA A 273 -2.49 28.64 -32.20
N LYS A 274 -2.31 27.74 -33.16
CA LYS A 274 -3.37 27.26 -34.07
C LYS A 274 -4.33 26.27 -33.41
N MET A 275 -3.97 25.70 -32.26
CA MET A 275 -4.71 24.62 -31.59
C MET A 275 -5.21 25.00 -30.19
N LEU A 276 -4.62 26.01 -29.55
CA LEU A 276 -4.88 26.36 -28.15
C LEU A 276 -5.55 27.73 -28.01
N PRO A 277 -6.46 27.92 -27.03
CA PRO A 277 -7.04 29.24 -26.74
C PRO A 277 -5.99 30.22 -26.19
N GLU A 278 -6.22 31.53 -26.31
CA GLU A 278 -5.26 32.58 -25.92
C GLU A 278 -4.70 32.45 -24.49
N PRO A 279 -5.50 32.11 -23.45
CA PRO A 279 -4.98 31.89 -22.10
C PRO A 279 -4.03 30.68 -22.01
N ALA A 280 -4.34 29.60 -22.71
CA ALA A 280 -3.50 28.40 -22.79
C ALA A 280 -2.16 28.70 -23.49
N GLN A 281 -2.18 29.53 -24.53
CA GLN A 281 -0.96 30.00 -25.19
C GLN A 281 -0.07 30.80 -24.22
N LYS A 282 -0.65 31.68 -23.39
CA LYS A 282 0.09 32.44 -22.36
C LYS A 282 0.71 31.53 -21.30
N ALA A 283 -0.05 30.56 -20.79
CA ALA A 283 0.44 29.59 -19.82
C ALA A 283 1.57 28.72 -20.39
N LEU A 284 1.42 28.22 -21.62
CA LEU A 284 2.44 27.45 -22.32
C LEU A 284 3.69 28.27 -22.63
N THR A 285 3.53 29.53 -23.06
CA THR A 285 4.65 30.46 -23.29
C THR A 285 5.48 30.64 -22.03
N LYS A 286 4.81 30.86 -20.89
CA LYS A 286 5.47 30.95 -19.59
C LYS A 286 6.17 29.65 -19.21
N ALA A 287 5.49 28.51 -19.33
CA ALA A 287 6.07 27.20 -19.01
C ALA A 287 7.32 26.90 -19.86
N LEU A 288 7.28 27.19 -21.17
CA LEU A 288 8.44 27.01 -22.06
C LEU A 288 9.58 27.97 -21.69
N ALA A 289 9.29 29.23 -21.37
CA ALA A 289 10.30 30.17 -20.88
C ALA A 289 10.93 29.69 -19.56
N ASP A 290 10.11 29.16 -18.64
CA ASP A 290 10.57 28.63 -17.36
C ASP A 290 11.45 27.38 -17.57
N VAL A 291 11.08 26.43 -18.46
CA VAL A 291 11.94 25.30 -18.83
C VAL A 291 13.25 25.79 -19.44
N ARG A 292 13.16 26.73 -20.39
CA ARG A 292 14.31 27.28 -21.10
C ARG A 292 15.32 27.95 -20.17
N SER A 293 14.85 28.52 -19.06
CA SER A 293 15.72 29.13 -18.05
C SER A 293 16.51 28.13 -17.20
N LYS A 294 16.20 26.83 -17.28
CA LYS A 294 16.79 25.80 -16.41
C LYS A 294 18.08 25.22 -16.98
N LYS A 295 18.92 24.77 -16.06
CA LYS A 295 20.08 23.93 -16.33
C LYS A 295 19.94 22.64 -15.55
N PHE A 296 20.13 21.52 -16.20
CA PHE A 296 20.15 20.22 -15.56
C PHE A 296 21.58 19.73 -15.41
N VAL A 297 21.95 19.34 -14.20
CA VAL A 297 23.32 18.95 -13.88
C VAL A 297 23.34 17.48 -13.45
N PHE A 298 24.15 16.71 -14.15
CA PHE A 298 24.47 15.32 -13.83
C PHE A 298 25.97 15.22 -13.57
N VAL A 299 26.36 14.38 -12.63
CA VAL A 299 27.74 14.24 -12.19
C VAL A 299 28.11 12.78 -12.21
N VAL A 300 29.23 12.45 -12.84
CA VAL A 300 29.74 11.08 -12.89
C VAL A 300 31.19 11.08 -12.39
N GLY A 301 31.50 10.21 -11.44
CA GLY A 301 32.87 10.09 -10.94
C GLY A 301 33.08 8.87 -10.07
N ALA A 302 34.29 8.72 -9.55
CA ALA A 302 34.67 7.57 -8.74
C ALA A 302 35.15 8.03 -7.35
N VAL A 303 34.63 7.38 -6.31
CA VAL A 303 35.00 7.64 -4.91
C VAL A 303 35.25 6.30 -4.22
N GLU A 304 36.49 6.05 -3.83
CA GLU A 304 36.90 4.87 -3.03
C GLU A 304 36.31 3.53 -3.54
N GLY A 305 36.37 3.30 -4.86
CA GLY A 305 35.87 2.07 -5.49
C GLY A 305 34.37 2.05 -5.78
N TYR A 306 33.67 3.18 -5.61
CA TYR A 306 32.30 3.36 -6.08
C TYR A 306 32.28 4.22 -7.34
N LEU A 307 31.58 3.76 -8.37
CA LEU A 307 31.11 4.60 -9.47
C LEU A 307 29.86 5.33 -9.00
N LEU A 308 29.87 6.66 -9.06
CA LEU A 308 28.78 7.51 -8.60
C LEU A 308 28.13 8.26 -9.75
N LEU A 309 26.80 8.34 -9.70
CA LEU A 309 25.98 9.24 -10.49
C LEU A 309 25.25 10.17 -9.52
N ALA A 310 25.37 11.49 -9.69
CA ALA A 310 24.63 12.46 -8.89
C ALA A 310 23.84 13.44 -9.76
N THR A 311 22.75 13.95 -9.21
CA THR A 311 21.88 14.97 -9.82
C THR A 311 21.56 16.05 -8.82
N GLY A 312 21.31 17.27 -9.27
CA GLY A 312 20.81 18.32 -8.39
C GLY A 312 20.75 19.69 -9.05
N LYS A 313 20.14 20.64 -8.35
CA LYS A 313 20.14 22.07 -8.74
C LYS A 313 21.53 22.72 -8.61
N SER A 314 22.35 22.22 -7.70
CA SER A 314 23.74 22.61 -7.46
C SER A 314 24.58 21.38 -7.14
N LEU A 315 25.90 21.56 -7.07
CA LEU A 315 26.87 20.51 -6.79
C LEU A 315 27.22 20.40 -5.29
N ASP A 316 26.58 21.20 -4.43
CA ASP A 316 26.94 21.33 -3.00
C ASP A 316 26.74 20.03 -2.21
N HIS A 317 25.85 19.16 -2.68
CA HIS A 317 25.59 17.85 -2.08
C HIS A 317 26.62 16.78 -2.50
N VAL A 318 27.45 17.05 -3.53
CA VAL A 318 28.54 16.15 -3.97
C VAL A 318 29.78 16.38 -3.10
N LYS A 319 29.64 16.01 -1.83
CA LYS A 319 30.66 16.10 -0.78
C LYS A 319 30.68 14.82 0.02
N PHE A 320 31.85 14.42 0.51
CA PHE A 320 32.02 13.13 1.18
C PHE A 320 32.74 13.30 2.51
N ALA A 321 32.34 12.52 3.52
CA ALA A 321 32.98 12.52 4.81
C ALA A 321 34.33 11.81 4.74
N ALA A 322 35.42 12.55 4.96
CA ALA A 322 36.76 11.97 5.04
C ALA A 322 36.95 11.05 6.26
N ASP A 323 36.21 11.31 7.34
CA ASP A 323 36.19 10.55 8.58
C ASP A 323 34.76 10.05 8.86
N PRO A 324 34.54 8.74 9.11
CA PRO A 324 33.22 8.23 9.45
C PRO A 324 32.57 8.92 10.67
N SER A 325 33.33 9.53 11.58
CA SER A 325 32.78 10.34 12.68
C SER A 325 32.01 11.58 12.23
N LYS A 326 32.23 12.03 10.98
CA LYS A 326 31.51 13.14 10.33
C LYS A 326 30.49 12.66 9.29
N SER A 327 30.26 11.35 9.22
CA SER A 327 29.37 10.74 8.23
C SER A 327 27.94 10.56 8.73
N LEU A 328 27.06 10.03 7.87
CA LEU A 328 25.72 9.57 8.24
C LEU A 328 25.75 8.65 9.47
N LEU A 329 26.79 7.81 9.62
CA LEU A 329 26.89 6.85 10.72
C LEU A 329 27.03 7.50 12.11
N SER A 330 27.39 8.79 12.19
CA SER A 330 27.50 9.50 13.47
C SER A 330 26.18 10.13 13.94
N LYS A 331 25.11 10.06 13.13
CA LYS A 331 23.80 10.59 13.53
C LYS A 331 23.24 9.82 14.73
N PRO A 332 22.65 10.51 15.73
CA PRO A 332 22.07 9.87 16.91
C PRO A 332 21.07 8.76 16.58
N GLU A 333 20.28 8.93 15.52
CA GLU A 333 19.29 7.95 15.07
C GLU A 333 19.91 6.64 14.60
N MET A 334 21.14 6.68 14.09
CA MET A 334 21.85 5.48 13.66
C MET A 334 22.34 4.65 14.85
N ALA A 335 22.53 5.23 16.03
CA ALA A 335 23.02 4.52 17.21
C ALA A 335 22.15 3.32 17.61
N TRP A 336 20.85 3.34 17.27
CA TRP A 336 19.93 2.23 17.47
C TRP A 336 20.32 0.94 16.76
N LEU A 337 21.11 1.03 15.68
CA LEU A 337 21.53 -0.14 14.89
C LEU A 337 22.78 -0.82 15.44
N LEU A 338 23.44 -0.24 16.45
CA LEU A 338 24.67 -0.78 17.04
C LEU A 338 24.55 -2.25 17.49
N PRO A 339 23.43 -2.71 18.12
CA PRO A 339 23.27 -4.11 18.50
C PRO A 339 23.32 -5.10 17.31
N TYR A 340 23.09 -4.60 16.08
CA TYR A 340 23.05 -5.40 14.85
C TYR A 340 24.34 -5.32 14.04
N ALA A 341 25.29 -4.45 14.42
CA ALA A 341 26.48 -4.15 13.60
C ALA A 341 27.42 -5.36 13.36
N GLN A 342 27.28 -6.43 14.15
CA GLN A 342 28.03 -7.68 13.97
C GLN A 342 27.28 -8.75 13.19
N LYS A 343 25.99 -8.55 12.90
CA LYS A 343 25.21 -9.45 12.05
C LYS A 343 25.71 -9.37 10.61
N ASP A 344 25.36 -10.38 9.82
CA ASP A 344 25.65 -10.39 8.39
C ASP A 344 24.63 -9.52 7.63
N LEU A 345 24.84 -8.21 7.69
CA LEU A 345 23.90 -7.23 7.18
C LEU A 345 23.73 -7.36 5.66
N THR A 346 22.48 -7.20 5.22
CA THR A 346 22.06 -7.15 3.81
C THR A 346 21.78 -5.74 3.34
N GLY A 347 21.36 -4.86 4.24
CA GLY A 347 21.00 -3.50 3.89
C GLY A 347 20.87 -2.58 5.08
N LEU A 348 20.93 -1.28 4.77
CA LEU A 348 20.86 -0.18 5.71
C LEU A 348 19.97 0.91 5.11
N VAL A 349 19.08 1.46 5.93
CA VAL A 349 18.13 2.50 5.56
C VAL A 349 18.24 3.65 6.55
N TYR A 350 18.17 4.88 6.05
CA TYR A 350 17.96 6.07 6.85
C TYR A 350 17.05 7.04 6.10
N SER A 351 16.15 7.70 6.80
CA SER A 351 15.41 8.83 6.25
C SER A 351 15.06 9.81 7.37
N THR A 352 15.15 11.11 7.09
CA THR A 352 14.64 12.12 8.01
C THR A 352 13.11 12.11 8.03
N ALA A 353 12.52 12.62 9.12
CA ALA A 353 11.07 12.85 9.19
C ALA A 353 10.57 13.77 8.06
N ALA A 354 11.34 14.80 7.71
CA ALA A 354 11.01 15.73 6.64
C ALA A 354 10.92 15.03 5.28
N THR A 355 11.91 14.20 4.95
CA THR A 355 11.89 13.41 3.71
C THR A 355 10.72 12.44 3.65
N MET A 356 10.42 11.73 4.75
CA MET A 356 9.27 10.82 4.79
C MET A 356 7.95 11.59 4.61
N SER A 357 7.81 12.75 5.26
CA SER A 357 6.65 13.62 5.12
C SER A 357 6.50 14.17 3.69
N ALA A 358 7.61 14.47 3.02
CA ALA A 358 7.62 14.97 1.65
C ALA A 358 7.13 13.94 0.63
N LEU A 359 7.56 12.68 0.80
CA LEU A 359 7.17 11.55 -0.06
C LEU A 359 5.77 11.00 0.25
N HIS A 360 5.23 11.29 1.44
CA HIS A 360 3.94 10.80 1.88
C HIS A 360 2.78 11.59 1.27
N ASP A 361 1.86 10.89 0.62
CA ASP A 361 0.62 11.47 0.09
C ASP A 361 -0.50 11.38 1.13
N ASP A 362 -0.98 12.53 1.60
CA ASP A 362 -2.11 12.64 2.52
C ASP A 362 -3.48 12.80 1.82
N GLN A 363 -3.51 12.75 0.48
CA GLN A 363 -4.72 12.93 -0.34
C GLN A 363 -4.71 12.04 -1.60
N PRO A 364 -4.73 10.71 -1.46
CA PRO A 364 -4.62 9.80 -2.61
C PRO A 364 -5.82 9.85 -3.58
N LEU A 365 -7.06 10.10 -3.12
CA LEU A 365 -8.27 10.06 -3.95
C LEU A 365 -8.71 11.44 -4.46
N VAL A 366 -8.58 12.50 -3.68
CA VAL A 366 -9.08 13.83 -4.05
C VAL A 366 -8.57 14.33 -5.41
N PRO A 367 -7.29 14.17 -5.79
CA PRO A 367 -6.83 14.54 -7.13
C PRO A 367 -7.61 13.79 -8.24
N MET A 368 -7.83 12.48 -8.08
CA MET A 368 -8.59 11.67 -9.04
C MET A 368 -10.03 12.19 -9.19
N LEU A 369 -10.69 12.50 -8.06
CA LEU A 369 -12.07 13.03 -8.06
C LEU A 369 -12.15 14.42 -8.68
N ARG A 370 -11.18 15.30 -8.42
CA ARG A 370 -11.08 16.62 -9.07
C ARG A 370 -10.97 16.48 -10.58
N GLY A 371 -10.16 15.53 -11.05
CA GLY A 371 -10.05 15.19 -12.46
C GLY A 371 -11.40 14.82 -13.07
N GLY A 372 -12.14 13.92 -12.40
CA GLY A 372 -13.47 13.53 -12.84
C GLY A 372 -14.48 14.67 -12.85
N VAL A 373 -14.51 15.51 -11.82
CA VAL A 373 -15.40 16.68 -11.78
C VAL A 373 -15.05 17.70 -12.85
N ALA A 374 -13.77 17.94 -13.13
CA ALA A 374 -13.35 18.80 -14.23
C ALA A 374 -13.88 18.26 -15.58
N ALA A 375 -13.80 16.94 -15.82
CA ALA A 375 -14.36 16.34 -17.04
C ALA A 375 -15.89 16.50 -17.13
N LEU A 376 -16.62 16.39 -16.01
CA LEU A 376 -18.07 16.63 -15.98
C LEU A 376 -18.41 18.09 -16.30
N LYS A 377 -17.64 19.05 -15.78
CA LYS A 377 -17.82 20.49 -16.02
C LYS A 377 -17.60 20.91 -17.48
N ASP A 378 -16.75 20.19 -18.20
CA ASP A 378 -16.47 20.43 -19.62
C ASP A 378 -17.58 19.89 -20.54
N SER A 379 -18.48 19.04 -20.03
CA SER A 379 -19.63 18.54 -20.78
C SER A 379 -20.87 19.40 -20.53
N GLU A 380 -21.52 19.90 -21.60
CA GLU A 380 -22.78 20.65 -21.45
C GLU A 380 -23.87 19.87 -20.69
N MET A 381 -23.92 18.55 -20.87
CA MET A 381 -24.90 17.68 -20.23
C MET A 381 -24.61 17.45 -18.74
N PHE A 382 -23.33 17.34 -18.36
CA PHE A 382 -22.93 16.98 -16.99
C PHE A 382 -22.43 18.16 -16.18
N LYS A 383 -22.36 19.37 -16.76
CA LYS A 383 -21.85 20.56 -16.06
C LYS A 383 -22.54 20.84 -14.72
N PRO A 384 -23.88 20.78 -14.58
CA PRO A 384 -24.53 20.96 -13.29
C PRO A 384 -24.11 19.93 -12.24
N MET A 385 -23.89 18.67 -12.66
CA MET A 385 -23.37 17.62 -11.80
C MET A 385 -21.94 17.93 -11.33
N GLY A 386 -21.09 18.37 -12.25
CA GLY A 386 -19.73 18.80 -11.93
C GLY A 386 -19.71 19.94 -10.90
N GLU A 387 -20.53 20.98 -11.09
CA GLU A 387 -20.66 22.11 -10.15
C GLU A 387 -21.18 21.67 -8.78
N ALA A 388 -22.16 20.75 -8.73
CA ALA A 388 -22.69 20.22 -7.47
C ALA A 388 -21.68 19.38 -6.68
N LEU A 389 -20.80 18.65 -7.37
CA LEU A 389 -19.80 17.77 -6.75
C LEU A 389 -18.53 18.51 -6.31
N GLU A 390 -18.16 19.61 -6.97
CA GLU A 390 -16.95 20.38 -6.69
C GLU A 390 -16.80 20.75 -5.20
N LYS A 391 -17.85 21.33 -4.60
CA LYS A 391 -17.87 21.68 -3.17
C LYS A 391 -17.65 20.46 -2.26
N GLN A 392 -18.23 19.31 -2.61
CA GLN A 392 -18.11 18.10 -1.80
C GLN A 392 -16.70 17.50 -1.85
N ILE A 393 -16.02 17.63 -2.98
CA ILE A 393 -14.63 17.19 -3.12
C ILE A 393 -13.70 18.07 -2.29
N ASP A 394 -13.94 19.38 -2.22
CA ASP A 394 -13.14 20.26 -1.36
C ASP A 394 -13.33 19.98 0.13
N GLU A 395 -14.56 19.65 0.57
CA GLU A 395 -14.81 19.17 1.93
C GLU A 395 -14.14 17.82 2.20
N MET A 396 -14.15 16.91 1.21
CA MET A 396 -13.48 15.62 1.29
C MET A 396 -11.96 15.75 1.46
N ALA A 397 -11.35 16.79 0.89
CA ALA A 397 -9.92 17.08 1.02
C ALA A 397 -9.46 17.16 2.49
N GLY A 398 -10.26 17.78 3.37
CA GLY A 398 -9.98 17.84 4.81
C GLY A 398 -10.16 16.49 5.52
N LEU A 399 -11.22 15.76 5.17
CA LEU A 399 -11.48 14.43 5.73
C LEU A 399 -10.42 13.41 5.32
N GLU A 400 -9.97 13.46 4.07
CA GLU A 400 -8.94 12.58 3.55
C GLU A 400 -7.61 12.79 4.29
N LYS A 401 -7.22 14.04 4.54
CA LYS A 401 -6.06 14.34 5.40
C LYS A 401 -6.22 13.76 6.80
N ASN A 402 -7.41 13.86 7.39
CA ASN A 402 -7.66 13.26 8.70
C ASN A 402 -7.54 11.73 8.72
N VAL A 403 -7.63 11.05 7.57
CA VAL A 403 -7.39 9.60 7.45
C VAL A 403 -5.92 9.32 7.09
N TYR A 404 -5.40 9.93 6.04
CA TYR A 404 -4.12 9.53 5.46
C TYR A 404 -2.93 10.31 5.99
N ALA A 405 -3.08 11.50 6.59
CA ALA A 405 -1.95 12.23 7.15
C ALA A 405 -1.26 11.42 8.25
N ARG A 406 0.07 11.42 8.23
CA ARG A 406 0.91 10.70 9.19
C ARG A 406 1.92 11.65 9.83
N GLU A 407 2.18 11.41 11.10
CA GLU A 407 3.32 11.99 11.79
C GLU A 407 4.53 11.09 11.59
N PHE A 408 5.68 11.71 11.30
CA PHE A 408 6.93 11.01 11.06
C PHE A 408 8.00 11.41 12.09
N THR A 409 8.80 10.43 12.44
CA THR A 409 10.10 10.60 13.09
C THR A 409 11.19 10.16 12.11
N SER A 410 12.42 10.64 12.27
CA SER A 410 13.54 10.12 11.49
C SER A 410 13.66 8.62 11.71
N VAL A 411 13.90 7.85 10.65
CA VAL A 411 14.01 6.39 10.69
C VAL A 411 15.44 5.95 10.40
N ALA A 412 15.90 4.98 11.17
CA ALA A 412 17.09 4.18 10.86
C ALA A 412 16.67 2.71 10.81
N GLY A 413 17.13 1.96 9.82
CA GLY A 413 16.75 0.57 9.65
C GLY A 413 17.88 -0.30 9.13
N VAL A 414 17.83 -1.58 9.46
CA VAL A 414 18.84 -2.57 9.09
C VAL A 414 18.16 -3.89 8.73
N SER A 415 18.73 -4.64 7.81
CA SER A 415 18.30 -6.00 7.47
C SER A 415 19.46 -7.00 7.48
N TRP A 416 19.17 -8.27 7.80
CA TRP A 416 20.15 -9.37 7.83
C TRP A 416 19.48 -10.73 7.65
N TRP A 417 20.26 -11.74 7.26
CA TRP A 417 19.83 -13.13 7.23
C TRP A 417 20.08 -13.84 8.55
N GLU A 418 19.09 -14.59 9.05
CA GLU A 418 19.25 -15.44 10.22
C GLU A 418 18.22 -16.58 10.19
N GLY A 419 18.68 -17.82 10.34
CA GLY A 419 17.81 -19.00 10.44
C GLY A 419 16.89 -19.22 9.24
N GLY A 420 17.36 -18.95 8.01
CA GLY A 420 16.55 -19.07 6.79
C GLY A 420 15.51 -17.97 6.60
N ALA A 421 15.59 -16.87 7.36
CA ALA A 421 14.71 -15.72 7.23
C ALA A 421 15.49 -14.42 6.98
N LEU A 422 14.91 -13.52 6.18
CA LEU A 422 15.33 -12.13 6.09
C LEU A 422 14.67 -11.37 7.24
N ASN A 423 15.48 -10.84 8.15
CA ASN A 423 15.04 -10.03 9.27
C ASN A 423 15.28 -8.57 8.94
N ALA A 424 14.39 -7.69 9.40
CA ALA A 424 14.59 -6.25 9.31
C ALA A 424 14.06 -5.55 10.56
N GLU A 425 14.79 -4.53 11.01
CA GLU A 425 14.43 -3.70 12.16
C GLU A 425 14.47 -2.24 11.73
N PHE A 426 13.43 -1.49 12.10
CA PHE A 426 13.31 -0.06 11.85
C PHE A 426 13.00 0.67 13.15
N PHE A 427 13.77 1.70 13.43
CA PHE A 427 13.66 2.57 14.60
C PHE A 427 13.26 3.96 14.12
N GLY A 428 12.11 4.44 14.57
CA GLY A 428 11.47 5.66 14.08
C GLY A 428 10.53 5.41 12.90
N GLY A 429 10.30 6.45 12.09
CA GLY A 429 9.38 6.41 10.96
C GLY A 429 7.96 6.83 11.31
N ALA A 430 6.98 6.20 10.66
CA ALA A 430 5.57 6.61 10.72
C ALA A 430 4.91 6.23 12.05
N ARG A 431 4.22 7.18 12.69
CA ARG A 431 3.27 6.90 13.76
C ARG A 431 1.96 6.40 13.15
N ASN A 432 1.63 5.15 13.41
CA ASN A 432 0.41 4.54 12.88
C ASN A 432 -0.81 5.00 13.68
N ARG A 433 -1.73 5.70 13.01
CA ARG A 433 -2.92 6.29 13.64
C ARG A 433 -4.05 5.29 13.86
N PHE A 434 -4.09 4.18 13.13
CA PHE A 434 -5.15 3.19 13.22
C PHE A 434 -5.17 2.39 14.52
N MET A 435 -4.08 2.46 15.30
CA MET A 435 -3.92 1.68 16.52
C MET A 435 -3.57 2.55 17.73
N THR A 436 -3.86 2.03 18.92
CA THR A 436 -3.39 2.55 20.19
C THR A 436 -2.25 1.66 20.72
N LEU A 437 -1.24 2.29 21.31
CA LEU A 437 -0.03 1.65 21.84
C LEU A 437 -0.11 1.54 23.38
N GLY A 438 0.77 0.73 23.98
CA GLY A 438 0.87 0.60 25.45
C GLY A 438 -0.17 -0.31 26.10
N LYS A 439 -0.82 -1.20 25.32
CA LYS A 439 -1.74 -2.22 25.82
C LYS A 439 -1.33 -3.62 25.34
N PRO A 440 -1.34 -4.63 26.24
CA PRO A 440 -1.15 -6.03 25.89
C PRO A 440 -2.17 -6.60 24.91
N LEU A 441 -1.70 -7.29 23.87
CA LEU A 441 -2.52 -7.98 22.89
C LEU A 441 -2.83 -9.43 23.29
N SER A 442 -3.99 -9.66 23.91
CA SER A 442 -4.53 -11.02 24.10
C SER A 442 -4.76 -11.83 22.81
N PHE A 443 -5.07 -11.18 21.68
CA PHE A 443 -5.37 -11.84 20.39
C PHE A 443 -4.12 -12.17 19.53
N ALA A 444 -2.91 -11.82 19.98
CA ALA A 444 -1.71 -11.98 19.17
C ALA A 444 -1.47 -13.43 18.71
N GLY A 445 -1.72 -14.40 19.58
CA GLY A 445 -1.53 -15.82 19.27
C GLY A 445 -2.44 -16.35 18.15
N LEU A 446 -3.53 -15.64 17.82
CA LEU A 446 -4.41 -16.03 16.71
C LEU A 446 -3.73 -15.90 15.35
N VAL A 447 -2.84 -14.90 15.21
CA VAL A 447 -2.15 -14.58 13.94
C VAL A 447 -1.11 -15.63 13.57
N GLU A 448 -0.61 -16.38 14.56
CA GLU A 448 0.41 -17.43 14.38
C GLU A 448 -0.20 -18.83 14.22
N ARG A 449 -1.53 -18.96 14.18
CA ARG A 449 -2.19 -20.26 14.04
C ARG A 449 -1.81 -20.94 12.71
N PRO A 450 -1.59 -22.27 12.71
CA PRO A 450 -1.35 -23.02 11.48
C PRO A 450 -2.46 -22.82 10.44
N GLY A 451 -2.06 -22.58 9.18
CA GLY A 451 -2.97 -22.37 8.05
C GLY A 451 -3.57 -20.96 7.95
N VAL A 452 -3.24 -20.04 8.86
CA VAL A 452 -3.52 -18.61 8.69
C VAL A 452 -2.61 -18.06 7.59
N VAL A 453 -3.26 -17.60 6.52
CA VAL A 453 -2.62 -16.98 5.36
C VAL A 453 -2.47 -15.48 5.54
N PHE A 454 -3.47 -14.83 6.14
CA PHE A 454 -3.36 -13.44 6.55
C PHE A 454 -3.94 -13.29 7.95
N GLY A 455 -3.23 -12.58 8.81
CA GLY A 455 -3.71 -12.28 10.15
C GLY A 455 -3.21 -10.93 10.61
N ILE A 456 -4.02 -10.20 11.35
CA ILE A 456 -3.64 -8.95 12.01
C ILE A 456 -4.35 -8.84 13.35
N ALA A 457 -3.67 -8.36 14.38
CA ALA A 457 -4.24 -8.09 15.70
C ALA A 457 -3.65 -6.82 16.33
N TYR A 458 -4.51 -5.93 16.84
CA TYR A 458 -4.12 -4.65 17.45
C TYR A 458 -5.24 -4.08 18.34
N HIS A 459 -4.93 -3.03 19.11
CA HIS A 459 -5.96 -2.19 19.72
C HIS A 459 -6.30 -1.04 18.79
N ARG A 460 -7.57 -0.92 18.39
CA ARG A 460 -8.11 0.11 17.51
C ARG A 460 -8.02 1.50 18.16
N ASN A 461 -7.91 2.52 17.32
CA ASN A 461 -7.97 3.92 17.74
C ASN A 461 -9.33 4.54 17.37
N PRO A 462 -10.23 4.79 18.34
CA PRO A 462 -11.56 5.32 18.08
C PRO A 462 -11.58 6.65 17.30
N GLU A 463 -10.60 7.54 17.53
CA GLU A 463 -10.52 8.82 16.81
C GLU A 463 -10.19 8.61 15.33
N TYR A 464 -9.34 7.62 15.03
CA TYR A 464 -9.03 7.26 13.65
C TYR A 464 -10.22 6.57 12.97
N GLU A 465 -10.90 5.66 13.66
CA GLU A 465 -12.10 5.00 13.14
C GLU A 465 -13.20 6.00 12.80
N LYS A 466 -13.41 6.98 13.67
CA LYS A 466 -14.34 8.09 13.41
C LYS A 466 -13.94 8.90 12.18
N ALA A 467 -12.65 9.20 12.01
CA ALA A 467 -12.16 9.90 10.81
C ALA A 467 -12.41 9.09 9.53
N VAL A 468 -12.14 7.78 9.55
CA VAL A 468 -12.42 6.85 8.43
C VAL A 468 -13.92 6.80 8.13
N ARG A 469 -14.77 6.70 9.15
CA ARG A 469 -16.24 6.68 8.99
C ARG A 469 -16.73 7.97 8.32
N LEU A 470 -16.32 9.14 8.79
CA LEU A 470 -16.69 10.43 8.17
C LEU A 470 -16.22 10.54 6.71
N TRP A 471 -15.02 10.03 6.41
CA TRP A 471 -14.50 9.99 5.05
C TRP A 471 -15.32 9.06 4.14
N ILE A 472 -15.72 7.88 4.61
CA ILE A 472 -16.61 6.96 3.88
C ILE A 472 -18.00 7.57 3.69
N GLU A 473 -18.59 8.17 4.73
CA GLU A 473 -19.87 8.88 4.64
C GLU A 473 -19.82 9.94 3.53
N LYS A 474 -18.71 10.68 3.43
CA LYS A 474 -18.54 11.69 2.39
C LYS A 474 -18.43 11.09 0.99
N LEU A 475 -17.71 9.98 0.83
CA LEU A 475 -17.65 9.24 -0.44
C LEU A 475 -19.05 8.78 -0.90
N VAL A 476 -19.85 8.23 0.01
CA VAL A 476 -21.24 7.83 -0.28
C VAL A 476 -22.10 9.04 -0.63
N SER A 477 -21.95 10.16 0.08
CA SER A 477 -22.64 11.42 -0.24
C SER A 477 -22.31 11.91 -1.65
N ILE A 478 -21.03 11.89 -2.05
CA ILE A 478 -20.58 12.28 -3.40
C ILE A 478 -21.24 11.37 -4.46
N ALA A 479 -21.23 10.04 -4.25
CA ALA A 479 -21.86 9.10 -5.17
C ALA A 479 -23.39 9.32 -5.26
N TYR A 480 -24.05 9.54 -4.14
CA TYR A 480 -25.49 9.82 -4.09
C TYR A 480 -25.86 11.13 -4.79
N THR A 481 -25.12 12.22 -4.55
CA THR A 481 -25.31 13.49 -5.28
C THR A 481 -25.09 13.29 -6.78
N GLY A 482 -24.09 12.51 -7.18
CA GLY A 482 -23.89 12.18 -8.59
C GLY A 482 -25.11 11.47 -9.19
N ALA A 483 -25.62 10.43 -8.53
CA ALA A 483 -26.84 9.73 -8.97
C ALA A 483 -28.06 10.65 -9.05
N GLN A 484 -28.25 11.54 -8.06
CA GLN A 484 -29.34 12.51 -8.04
C GLN A 484 -29.27 13.46 -9.24
N GLN A 485 -28.08 13.96 -9.57
CA GLN A 485 -27.87 14.86 -10.70
C GLN A 485 -28.12 14.17 -12.06
N LEU A 486 -27.74 12.89 -12.20
CA LEU A 486 -28.07 12.10 -13.39
C LEU A 486 -29.58 11.95 -13.60
N VAL A 487 -30.33 11.79 -12.51
CA VAL A 487 -31.80 11.73 -12.54
C VAL A 487 -32.40 13.08 -12.90
N GLN A 488 -31.93 14.18 -12.28
CA GLN A 488 -32.40 15.54 -12.57
C GLN A 488 -32.11 15.96 -14.01
N ALA A 489 -31.00 15.51 -14.60
CA ALA A 489 -30.65 15.74 -15.99
C ALA A 489 -31.49 14.89 -16.98
N GLY A 490 -32.35 14.00 -16.48
CA GLY A 490 -33.19 13.12 -17.32
C GLY A 490 -32.45 11.96 -17.98
N ILE A 491 -31.16 11.77 -17.67
CA ILE A 491 -30.29 10.74 -18.27
C ILE A 491 -30.73 9.34 -17.87
N ALA A 492 -31.23 9.18 -16.64
CA ALA A 492 -31.79 7.93 -16.15
C ALA A 492 -33.15 7.57 -16.78
N GLY A 493 -33.72 8.46 -17.60
CA GLY A 493 -35.06 8.33 -18.16
C GLY A 493 -36.18 8.41 -17.11
N PRO A 494 -37.46 8.38 -17.53
CA PRO A 494 -38.60 8.44 -16.63
C PRO A 494 -38.63 7.27 -15.63
N GLU A 495 -38.25 6.08 -16.07
CA GLU A 495 -38.19 4.88 -15.24
C GLU A 495 -37.09 4.98 -14.18
N GLY A 496 -35.88 5.43 -14.54
CA GLY A 496 -34.81 5.67 -13.58
C GLY A 496 -35.13 6.76 -12.56
N GLY A 497 -35.86 7.81 -12.97
CA GLY A 497 -36.36 8.83 -12.04
C GLY A 497 -37.39 8.29 -11.04
N GLN A 498 -38.31 7.44 -11.49
CA GLN A 498 -39.25 6.74 -10.60
C GLN A 498 -38.54 5.77 -9.66
N GLN A 499 -37.57 4.99 -10.15
CA GLN A 499 -36.78 4.08 -9.33
C GLN A 499 -35.95 4.83 -8.28
N PHE A 500 -35.38 5.98 -8.63
CA PHE A 500 -34.65 6.82 -7.69
C PHE A 500 -35.56 7.41 -6.61
N ALA A 501 -36.74 7.91 -6.97
CA ALA A 501 -37.74 8.38 -6.00
C ALA A 501 -38.19 7.26 -5.04
N LEU A 502 -38.38 6.04 -5.56
CA LEU A 502 -38.67 4.86 -4.73
C LEU A 502 -37.51 4.50 -3.80
N PHE A 503 -36.27 4.57 -4.29
CA PHE A 503 -35.07 4.40 -3.48
C PHE A 503 -35.02 5.44 -2.34
N GLU A 504 -35.24 6.72 -2.63
CA GLU A 504 -35.20 7.80 -1.63
C GLU A 504 -36.29 7.66 -0.57
N MET A 505 -37.51 7.33 -0.99
CA MET A 505 -38.65 7.22 -0.09
C MET A 505 -38.59 5.97 0.78
N MET A 506 -38.13 4.85 0.22
CA MET A 506 -38.30 3.53 0.87
C MET A 506 -36.98 2.91 1.32
N LEU A 507 -35.89 3.03 0.54
CA LEU A 507 -34.64 2.30 0.78
C LEU A 507 -33.61 3.14 1.54
N LEU A 508 -33.49 4.42 1.21
CA LEU A 508 -32.52 5.31 1.86
C LEU A 508 -32.74 5.43 3.38
N PRO A 509 -33.98 5.55 3.91
CA PRO A 509 -34.21 5.57 5.36
C PRO A 509 -33.78 4.27 6.04
N THR A 510 -34.05 3.12 5.40
CA THR A 510 -33.63 1.79 5.86
C THR A 510 -32.11 1.68 5.91
N ILE A 511 -31.39 2.13 4.87
CA ILE A 511 -29.93 2.13 4.84
C ILE A 511 -29.37 3.01 5.97
N LYS A 512 -29.96 4.19 6.20
CA LYS A 512 -29.55 5.10 7.28
C LYS A 512 -29.76 4.48 8.66
N GLU A 513 -30.87 3.79 8.88
CA GLU A 513 -31.18 3.12 10.15
C GLU A 513 -30.19 1.95 10.42
N VAL A 514 -29.89 1.12 9.40
CA VAL A 514 -28.85 0.08 9.50
C VAL A 514 -27.49 0.69 9.80
N TYR A 515 -27.12 1.78 9.12
CA TYR A 515 -25.86 2.46 9.33
C TYR A 515 -25.72 3.04 10.74
N GLN A 516 -26.77 3.68 11.26
CA GLN A 516 -26.78 4.21 12.62
C GLN A 516 -26.64 3.11 13.67
N ALA A 517 -27.29 1.97 13.44
CA ALA A 517 -27.18 0.81 14.32
C ALA A 517 -25.77 0.16 14.27
N ASP A 518 -25.17 0.02 13.08
CA ASP A 518 -23.76 -0.41 12.94
C ASP A 518 -22.82 0.52 13.70
N ARG A 519 -23.00 1.83 13.51
CA ARG A 519 -22.21 2.85 14.20
C ARG A 519 -22.35 2.74 15.71
N GLN A 520 -23.56 2.50 16.23
CA GLN A 520 -23.78 2.29 17.66
C GLN A 520 -23.05 1.05 18.18
N ILE A 521 -23.11 -0.07 17.45
CA ILE A 521 -22.40 -1.30 17.79
C ILE A 521 -20.90 -1.02 17.90
N ASP A 522 -20.33 -0.34 16.91
CA ASP A 522 -18.90 -0.04 16.88
C ASP A 522 -18.47 0.94 17.98
N GLU A 523 -19.18 2.06 18.13
CA GLU A 523 -18.79 3.15 19.06
C GLU A 523 -19.07 2.80 20.53
N LYS A 524 -20.10 1.99 20.81
CA LYS A 524 -20.57 1.73 22.19
C LYS A 524 -20.54 0.26 22.58
N GLY A 525 -20.65 -0.64 21.62
CA GLY A 525 -20.73 -2.07 21.86
C GLY A 525 -19.38 -2.77 21.89
N LEU A 526 -18.49 -2.43 20.96
CA LEU A 526 -17.19 -3.08 20.80
C LEU A 526 -16.11 -2.43 21.68
N GLY A 527 -15.19 -3.26 22.16
CA GLY A 527 -13.98 -2.84 22.84
C GLY A 527 -12.88 -2.45 21.86
N SER A 528 -11.70 -2.17 22.43
CA SER A 528 -10.58 -1.65 21.66
C SER A 528 -9.84 -2.76 20.91
N GLN A 529 -9.78 -3.98 21.44
CA GLN A 529 -8.99 -5.02 20.83
C GLN A 529 -9.70 -5.68 19.64
N PHE A 530 -8.96 -5.90 18.55
CA PHE A 530 -9.47 -6.47 17.31
C PHE A 530 -8.45 -7.42 16.67
N ALA A 531 -8.94 -8.46 16.00
CA ALA A 531 -8.18 -9.28 15.08
C ALA A 531 -8.99 -9.65 13.84
N ALA A 532 -8.32 -9.75 12.68
CA ALA A 532 -8.88 -10.28 11.44
C ALA A 532 -7.97 -11.39 10.92
N LEU A 533 -8.57 -12.50 10.49
CA LEU A 533 -7.89 -13.71 10.08
C LEU A 533 -8.50 -14.24 8.79
N LEU A 534 -7.65 -14.58 7.84
CA LEU A 534 -7.93 -15.40 6.68
C LEU A 534 -7.12 -16.69 6.80
N ASP A 535 -7.80 -17.82 6.93
CA ASP A 535 -7.17 -19.13 6.96
C ASP A 535 -7.70 -20.05 5.85
N VAL A 536 -6.89 -21.02 5.44
CA VAL A 536 -7.25 -21.98 4.36
C VAL A 536 -7.47 -23.39 4.88
N ASN A 537 -7.89 -23.54 6.15
CA ASN A 537 -8.14 -24.86 6.75
C ASN A 537 -9.60 -25.34 6.59
N GLY A 538 -10.46 -24.56 5.92
CA GLY A 538 -11.85 -24.93 5.70
C GLY A 538 -11.98 -26.09 4.71
N GLN A 539 -13.07 -26.83 4.82
CA GLN A 539 -13.51 -27.81 3.82
C GLN A 539 -14.46 -27.15 2.84
N MET A 540 -14.36 -27.48 1.55
CA MET A 540 -15.29 -26.95 0.55
C MET A 540 -16.73 -27.33 0.91
N PRO A 541 -17.68 -26.37 0.91
CA PRO A 541 -19.09 -26.71 1.03
C PRO A 541 -19.52 -27.59 -0.15
N SER A 542 -20.58 -28.37 0.05
CA SER A 542 -21.25 -29.04 -1.04
C SER A 542 -21.88 -27.99 -1.95
N LEU A 543 -21.40 -27.88 -3.19
CA LEU A 543 -21.92 -26.94 -4.18
C LEU A 543 -22.76 -27.68 -5.24
N PRO A 544 -23.90 -27.12 -5.67
CA PRO A 544 -24.67 -27.69 -6.78
C PRO A 544 -23.79 -27.86 -8.03
N GLY A 545 -23.73 -29.08 -8.57
CA GLY A 545 -22.96 -29.40 -9.76
C GLY A 545 -21.47 -29.74 -9.52
N VAL A 546 -21.01 -29.74 -8.27
CA VAL A 546 -19.69 -30.26 -7.87
C VAL A 546 -19.89 -31.63 -7.21
N THR A 547 -19.09 -32.63 -7.58
CA THR A 547 -19.22 -33.95 -6.95
C THR A 547 -18.74 -33.90 -5.50
N LEU A 548 -19.33 -34.72 -4.62
CA LEU A 548 -18.88 -34.86 -3.23
C LEU A 548 -17.40 -35.28 -3.12
N GLU A 549 -16.89 -36.02 -4.10
CA GLU A 549 -15.49 -36.43 -4.14
C GLU A 549 -14.57 -35.23 -4.44
N ASP A 550 -14.96 -34.37 -5.37
CA ASP A 550 -14.21 -33.15 -5.72
C ASP A 550 -14.28 -32.11 -4.59
N SER A 551 -15.43 -31.94 -3.94
CA SER A 551 -15.59 -31.07 -2.76
C SER A 551 -14.65 -31.47 -1.62
N LYS A 552 -14.46 -32.77 -1.36
CA LYS A 552 -13.56 -33.25 -0.29
C LYS A 552 -12.08 -32.99 -0.56
N LYS A 553 -11.69 -32.79 -1.83
CA LYS A 553 -10.31 -32.50 -2.23
C LYS A 553 -9.98 -31.00 -2.16
N MET A 554 -10.99 -30.13 -2.07
CA MET A 554 -10.83 -28.67 -2.06
C MET A 554 -10.80 -28.09 -0.65
N LYS A 555 -9.85 -27.18 -0.41
CA LYS A 555 -9.82 -26.32 0.78
C LYS A 555 -10.62 -25.04 0.56
N PHE A 556 -11.30 -24.59 1.61
CA PHE A 556 -12.11 -23.40 1.61
C PHE A 556 -11.46 -22.30 2.47
N PRO A 557 -11.27 -21.08 1.93
CA PRO A 557 -10.78 -19.96 2.70
C PRO A 557 -11.86 -19.47 3.67
N ARG A 558 -11.48 -19.22 4.92
CA ARG A 558 -12.37 -18.77 5.98
C ARG A 558 -11.89 -17.42 6.48
N LEU A 559 -12.80 -16.45 6.45
CA LEU A 559 -12.62 -15.14 7.08
C LEU A 559 -13.23 -15.17 8.48
N THR A 560 -12.45 -14.73 9.47
CA THR A 560 -12.93 -14.53 10.84
C THR A 560 -12.42 -13.21 11.41
N MET A 561 -13.32 -12.45 12.03
CA MET A 561 -13.03 -11.25 12.81
C MET A 561 -13.33 -11.53 14.27
N VAL A 562 -12.45 -11.06 15.16
CA VAL A 562 -12.59 -11.16 16.61
C VAL A 562 -12.48 -9.76 17.20
N SER A 563 -13.48 -9.38 17.98
CA SER A 563 -13.53 -8.09 18.66
C SER A 563 -13.76 -8.30 20.15
N GLU A 564 -13.12 -7.46 20.96
CA GLU A 564 -13.48 -7.27 22.36
C GLU A 564 -14.91 -6.73 22.46
N VAL A 565 -15.65 -7.13 23.50
CA VAL A 565 -16.99 -6.59 23.81
C VAL A 565 -16.86 -5.61 24.97
N ALA A 566 -17.21 -4.34 24.74
CA ALA A 566 -17.30 -3.33 25.77
C ALA A 566 -18.69 -3.32 26.43
N ASN A 567 -19.76 -3.44 25.63
CA ASN A 567 -21.13 -3.47 26.10
C ASN A 567 -22.02 -4.36 25.23
N ARG A 568 -22.30 -5.56 25.72
CA ARG A 568 -23.16 -6.53 25.02
C ARG A 568 -24.59 -6.01 24.79
N GLY A 569 -25.12 -5.16 25.66
CA GLY A 569 -26.45 -4.59 25.53
C GLY A 569 -26.56 -3.64 24.33
N GLU A 570 -25.54 -2.82 24.10
CA GLU A 570 -25.45 -1.93 22.93
C GLU A 570 -25.33 -2.75 21.64
N ILE A 571 -24.54 -3.84 21.66
CA ILE A 571 -24.45 -4.78 20.54
C ILE A 571 -25.84 -5.38 20.23
N ALA A 572 -26.53 -5.88 21.25
CA ALA A 572 -27.85 -6.48 21.10
C ALA A 572 -28.89 -5.48 20.58
N SER A 573 -28.87 -4.24 21.07
CA SER A 573 -29.79 -3.16 20.66
C SER A 573 -29.58 -2.75 19.20
N GLY A 574 -28.32 -2.55 18.79
CA GLY A 574 -27.98 -2.27 17.39
C GLY A 574 -28.41 -3.42 16.47
N TRP A 575 -28.15 -4.67 16.87
CA TRP A 575 -28.60 -5.83 16.07
C TRP A 575 -30.10 -5.97 15.97
N ALA A 576 -30.84 -5.71 17.04
CA ALA A 576 -32.31 -5.72 17.01
C ALA A 576 -32.85 -4.70 16.00
N THR A 577 -32.21 -3.53 15.93
CA THR A 577 -32.52 -2.49 14.93
C THR A 577 -32.25 -3.01 13.51
N ILE A 578 -31.04 -3.52 13.24
CA ILE A 578 -30.67 -4.06 11.92
C ILE A 578 -31.64 -5.17 11.48
N SER A 579 -31.95 -6.12 12.36
CA SER A 579 -32.87 -7.23 12.07
C SER A 579 -34.27 -6.74 11.71
N LYS A 580 -34.80 -5.77 12.47
CA LYS A 580 -36.10 -5.15 12.20
C LYS A 580 -36.08 -4.45 10.85
N THR A 581 -35.03 -3.69 10.57
CA THR A 581 -34.88 -2.91 9.33
C THR A 581 -34.74 -3.81 8.09
N ILE A 582 -34.00 -4.93 8.16
CA ILE A 582 -33.91 -5.91 7.06
C ILE A 582 -35.28 -6.58 6.82
N THR A 583 -36.03 -6.90 7.88
CA THR A 583 -37.39 -7.48 7.75
C THR A 583 -38.34 -6.51 7.03
N ASN A 584 -38.23 -5.22 7.36
CA ASN A 584 -38.96 -4.16 6.65
C ASN A 584 -38.53 -4.08 5.18
N PHE A 585 -37.22 -4.15 4.88
CA PHE A 585 -36.72 -4.16 3.50
C PHE A 585 -37.26 -5.32 2.67
N ALA A 586 -37.32 -6.54 3.22
CA ALA A 586 -37.89 -7.70 2.51
C ALA A 586 -39.36 -7.46 2.12
N THR A 587 -40.11 -6.80 3.00
CA THR A 587 -41.51 -6.39 2.73
C THR A 587 -41.58 -5.34 1.61
N ILE A 588 -40.66 -4.37 1.61
CA ILE A 588 -40.57 -3.32 0.59
C ILE A 588 -40.16 -3.89 -0.77
N ALA A 589 -39.14 -4.73 -0.84
CA ALA A 589 -38.66 -5.37 -2.06
C ALA A 589 -39.77 -6.21 -2.73
N THR A 590 -40.62 -6.85 -1.92
CA THR A 590 -41.81 -7.58 -2.38
C THR A 590 -42.84 -6.65 -3.02
N SER A 591 -43.07 -5.47 -2.44
CA SER A 591 -44.01 -4.50 -2.99
C SER A 591 -43.50 -3.86 -4.29
N MET A 592 -42.17 -3.75 -4.47
CA MET A 592 -41.53 -3.12 -5.64
C MET A 592 -41.32 -4.08 -6.82
N MET A 593 -40.90 -5.34 -6.58
CA MET A 593 -40.61 -6.30 -7.66
C MET A 593 -41.86 -6.97 -8.23
N GLY A 594 -43.06 -6.56 -7.77
CA GLY A 594 -44.29 -7.31 -7.95
C GLY A 594 -44.23 -8.66 -7.24
N LYS A 595 -45.37 -9.35 -7.15
CA LYS A 595 -45.33 -10.80 -6.92
C LYS A 595 -44.40 -11.36 -7.99
N GLY A 596 -43.35 -12.08 -7.59
CA GLY A 596 -42.44 -12.71 -8.56
C GLY A 596 -43.22 -13.51 -9.60
N ALA A 597 -42.58 -13.92 -10.69
CA ALA A 597 -43.20 -14.64 -11.82
C ALA A 597 -44.07 -15.87 -11.46
N GLU A 598 -44.13 -16.27 -10.19
CA GLU A 598 -44.97 -17.34 -9.64
C GLU A 598 -45.91 -16.91 -8.49
N GLY A 599 -46.26 -15.63 -8.34
CA GLY A 599 -47.36 -15.23 -7.42
C GLY A 599 -47.10 -15.42 -5.92
N GLY A 600 -45.91 -15.90 -5.52
CA GLY A 600 -45.56 -16.27 -4.15
C GLY A 600 -45.20 -15.08 -3.25
N ALA A 601 -45.51 -15.23 -1.96
CA ALA A 601 -44.97 -14.36 -0.91
C ALA A 601 -43.42 -14.41 -0.92
N PRO A 602 -42.74 -13.35 -0.47
CA PRO A 602 -41.29 -13.36 -0.36
C PRO A 602 -40.86 -14.54 0.51
N PRO A 603 -39.76 -15.22 0.16
CA PRO A 603 -39.20 -16.24 1.04
C PRO A 603 -38.92 -15.57 2.40
N PRO A 604 -39.46 -16.11 3.51
CA PRO A 604 -39.20 -15.55 4.83
C PRO A 604 -37.70 -15.60 5.09
N ILE A 605 -37.18 -14.57 5.75
CA ILE A 605 -35.81 -14.59 6.23
C ILE A 605 -35.68 -15.83 7.14
N PRO A 606 -34.77 -16.78 6.84
CA PRO A 606 -34.62 -17.96 7.67
C PRO A 606 -34.30 -17.54 9.11
N THR A 607 -34.83 -18.26 10.10
CA THR A 607 -34.45 -18.07 11.50
C THR A 607 -33.07 -18.69 11.71
N PRO A 608 -32.14 -18.00 12.40
CA PRO A 608 -30.81 -18.56 12.61
C PRO A 608 -30.91 -19.73 13.59
N GLU A 609 -30.08 -20.74 13.36
CA GLU A 609 -29.83 -21.76 14.36
C GLU A 609 -28.87 -21.21 15.42
N SER A 610 -28.91 -21.77 16.62
CA SER A 610 -27.94 -21.44 17.67
C SER A 610 -27.39 -22.66 18.39
N THR A 611 -26.14 -22.52 18.84
CA THR A 611 -25.46 -23.49 19.68
C THR A 611 -24.73 -22.78 20.80
N GLU A 612 -24.63 -23.42 21.97
CA GLU A 612 -23.78 -22.97 23.07
C GLU A 612 -22.54 -23.86 23.17
N ALA A 613 -21.36 -23.25 23.06
CA ALA A 613 -20.07 -23.94 23.18
C ALA A 613 -19.01 -22.95 23.70
N ASN A 614 -18.06 -23.45 24.50
CA ASN A 614 -16.93 -22.64 25.01
C ASN A 614 -17.35 -21.34 25.72
N GLY A 615 -18.51 -21.34 26.39
CA GLY A 615 -19.05 -20.15 27.06
C GLY A 615 -19.53 -19.04 26.11
N MET A 616 -19.84 -19.39 24.86
CA MET A 616 -20.36 -18.48 23.84
C MET A 616 -21.64 -19.00 23.23
N THR A 617 -22.54 -18.08 22.89
CA THR A 617 -23.71 -18.37 22.06
C THR A 617 -23.34 -18.09 20.61
N THR A 618 -23.39 -19.12 19.77
CA THR A 618 -23.09 -19.05 18.34
C THR A 618 -24.37 -19.12 17.54
N TRP A 619 -24.66 -18.08 16.76
CA TRP A 619 -25.77 -17.99 15.82
C TRP A 619 -25.25 -18.21 14.40
N PHE A 620 -25.97 -18.98 13.59
CA PHE A 620 -25.59 -19.27 12.21
C PHE A 620 -26.79 -19.58 11.32
N TYR A 621 -26.62 -19.40 10.00
CA TYR A 621 -27.61 -19.84 9.02
C TYR A 621 -27.17 -21.06 8.27
N LYS A 622 -28.11 -21.98 8.11
CA LYS A 622 -27.98 -23.13 7.24
C LYS A 622 -28.99 -23.06 6.12
N ASN A 623 -28.53 -23.30 4.89
CA ASN A 623 -29.38 -23.56 3.73
C ASN A 623 -28.58 -24.39 2.71
N GLU A 624 -29.11 -24.59 1.50
CA GLU A 624 -28.41 -25.36 0.46
C GLU A 624 -27.04 -24.77 0.08
N ILE A 625 -26.86 -23.45 0.19
CA ILE A 625 -25.60 -22.74 -0.11
C ILE A 625 -24.70 -22.67 1.14
N PHE A 626 -25.26 -22.41 2.32
CA PHE A 626 -24.55 -22.34 3.59
C PHE A 626 -24.55 -23.70 4.27
N ASN A 627 -23.52 -24.48 3.99
CA ASN A 627 -23.33 -25.83 4.52
C ASN A 627 -21.83 -26.11 4.78
N GLY A 628 -21.52 -27.20 5.48
CA GLY A 628 -20.15 -27.65 5.71
C GLY A 628 -19.33 -26.65 6.52
N ASP A 629 -18.36 -25.99 5.89
CA ASP A 629 -17.51 -24.97 6.51
C ASP A 629 -17.87 -23.54 6.09
N LEU A 630 -18.92 -23.38 5.27
CA LEU A 630 -19.44 -22.08 4.86
C LEU A 630 -20.74 -21.77 5.61
N TYR A 631 -20.62 -21.03 6.70
CA TYR A 631 -21.75 -20.51 7.48
C TYR A 631 -21.52 -19.04 7.84
N PRO A 632 -22.48 -18.14 7.59
CA PRO A 632 -22.45 -16.82 8.19
C PRO A 632 -22.71 -17.00 9.68
N VAL A 633 -21.73 -16.63 10.51
CA VAL A 633 -21.68 -16.98 11.93
C VAL A 633 -21.40 -15.75 12.78
N SER A 634 -22.10 -15.67 13.90
CA SER A 634 -21.78 -14.77 14.99
C SER A 634 -21.75 -15.51 16.32
N SER A 635 -20.59 -15.55 16.97
CA SER A 635 -20.45 -16.06 18.34
C SER A 635 -20.23 -14.89 19.28
N ILE A 636 -21.00 -14.81 20.36
CA ILE A 636 -20.90 -13.70 21.32
C ILE A 636 -20.97 -14.18 22.78
N ASN A 637 -20.19 -13.51 23.65
CA ASN A 637 -20.39 -13.51 25.10
C ASN A 637 -20.14 -12.10 25.66
N ASP A 638 -19.95 -11.97 26.98
CA ASP A 638 -19.76 -10.67 27.63
C ASP A 638 -18.34 -10.07 27.40
N LYS A 639 -17.43 -10.81 26.76
CA LYS A 639 -16.03 -10.39 26.51
C LYS A 639 -15.64 -10.35 25.04
N LEU A 640 -16.23 -11.22 24.22
CA LEU A 640 -15.81 -11.47 22.83
C LEU A 640 -17.01 -11.50 21.90
N LEU A 641 -16.82 -10.90 20.74
CA LEU A 641 -17.63 -11.07 19.55
C LEU A 641 -16.75 -11.68 18.47
N VAL A 642 -17.19 -12.77 17.87
CA VAL A 642 -16.54 -13.43 16.74
C VAL A 642 -17.51 -13.46 15.58
N VAL A 643 -17.14 -12.84 14.47
CA VAL A 643 -17.91 -12.87 13.22
C VAL A 643 -17.11 -13.69 12.22
N SER A 644 -17.69 -14.75 11.69
CA SER A 644 -16.99 -15.68 10.81
C SER A 644 -17.84 -16.13 9.63
N THR A 645 -17.15 -16.63 8.61
CA THR A 645 -17.72 -17.37 7.48
C THR A 645 -17.73 -18.89 7.73
N SER A 646 -17.28 -19.36 8.90
CA SER A 646 -17.25 -20.76 9.30
C SER A 646 -17.57 -20.95 10.77
N LYS A 647 -18.54 -21.82 11.07
CA LYS A 647 -18.90 -22.17 12.45
C LYS A 647 -17.75 -22.90 13.16
N PRO A 648 -17.12 -23.94 12.56
CA PRO A 648 -15.94 -24.56 13.16
C PRO A 648 -14.78 -23.58 13.42
N ALA A 649 -14.53 -22.63 12.52
CA ALA A 649 -13.50 -21.62 12.73
C ALA A 649 -13.81 -20.76 13.96
N ALA A 650 -15.02 -20.20 14.03
CA ALA A 650 -15.46 -19.37 15.15
C ALA A 650 -15.36 -20.11 16.49
N GLU A 651 -15.85 -21.35 16.57
CA GLU A 651 -15.83 -22.15 17.80
C GLU A 651 -14.39 -22.55 18.21
N SER A 652 -13.48 -22.75 17.25
CA SER A 652 -12.08 -23.09 17.55
C SER A 652 -11.27 -21.92 18.10
N LEU A 653 -11.52 -20.70 17.60
CA LEU A 653 -10.78 -19.49 17.99
C LEU A 653 -11.09 -19.09 19.43
N THR A 654 -12.33 -19.29 19.85
CA THR A 654 -12.79 -18.95 21.19
C THR A 654 -12.18 -19.87 22.24
N ALA A 655 -11.99 -21.15 21.90
CA ALA A 655 -11.26 -22.10 22.74
C ALA A 655 -9.78 -21.73 22.93
N ASP A 656 -9.13 -21.16 21.90
CA ASP A 656 -7.75 -20.71 22.02
C ASP A 656 -7.60 -19.45 22.86
N LEU A 657 -8.52 -18.49 22.72
CA LEU A 657 -8.55 -17.27 23.53
C LEU A 657 -8.89 -17.51 25.01
N ALA A 658 -9.46 -18.67 25.34
CA ALA A 658 -9.65 -19.08 26.73
C ALA A 658 -8.33 -19.48 27.42
N LYS A 659 -7.27 -19.74 26.65
CA LYS A 659 -5.94 -20.09 27.17
C LYS A 659 -5.13 -18.81 27.42
N PRO A 660 -4.28 -18.76 28.47
CA PRO A 660 -3.35 -17.66 28.66
C PRO A 660 -2.45 -17.48 27.43
N ALA A 661 -2.22 -16.23 27.02
CA ALA A 661 -1.29 -15.93 25.94
C ALA A 661 0.14 -16.40 26.31
N ALA A 662 0.78 -17.16 25.42
CA ALA A 662 2.14 -17.66 25.65
C ALA A 662 3.18 -16.54 25.75
N LYS A 663 2.92 -15.40 25.09
CA LYS A 663 3.75 -14.20 25.13
C LYS A 663 2.85 -12.97 25.22
N VAL A 664 3.22 -12.05 26.11
CA VAL A 664 2.61 -10.72 26.16
C VAL A 664 3.34 -9.85 25.13
N VAL A 665 2.60 -9.38 24.12
CA VAL A 665 3.10 -8.45 23.10
C VAL A 665 2.17 -7.23 23.05
N GLU A 666 2.69 -6.08 22.66
CA GLU A 666 1.91 -4.84 22.52
C GLU A 666 1.91 -4.33 21.08
N GLY A 667 1.04 -3.38 20.77
CA GLY A 667 1.01 -2.68 19.48
C GLY A 667 0.19 -3.40 18.43
N CYS A 668 0.81 -3.79 17.31
CA CYS A 668 0.18 -4.51 16.21
C CYS A 668 1.06 -5.66 15.75
N VAL A 669 0.50 -6.86 15.65
CA VAL A 669 1.15 -8.02 15.03
C VAL A 669 0.38 -8.44 13.79
N TRP A 670 1.11 -8.82 12.74
CA TRP A 670 0.51 -9.29 11.49
C TRP A 670 1.36 -10.37 10.82
N ARG A 671 0.70 -11.17 9.98
CA ARG A 671 1.29 -12.24 9.17
C ARG A 671 0.65 -12.25 7.79
N LEU A 672 1.47 -12.50 6.77
CA LEU A 672 1.06 -12.84 5.41
C LEU A 672 1.89 -14.04 4.94
N ASP A 673 1.25 -15.17 4.64
CA ASP A 673 1.89 -16.39 4.17
C ASP A 673 1.67 -16.55 2.66
N ILE A 674 2.67 -16.13 1.88
CA ILE A 674 2.56 -16.08 0.41
C ILE A 674 2.54 -17.50 -0.17
N SER A 675 3.35 -18.42 0.36
CA SER A 675 3.36 -19.82 -0.06
C SER A 675 2.02 -20.50 0.21
N ALA A 676 1.46 -20.35 1.41
CA ALA A 676 0.17 -20.97 1.73
C ALA A 676 -0.97 -20.40 0.86
N LEU A 677 -0.92 -19.11 0.51
CA LEU A 677 -1.85 -18.52 -0.46
C LEU A 677 -1.66 -19.12 -1.85
N ALA A 678 -0.41 -19.23 -2.31
CA ALA A 678 -0.08 -19.78 -3.63
C ALA A 678 -0.52 -21.24 -3.75
N ASP A 679 -0.26 -22.07 -2.74
CA ASP A 679 -0.68 -23.47 -2.73
C ASP A 679 -2.20 -23.58 -2.77
N TRP A 680 -2.92 -22.75 -2.02
CA TRP A 680 -4.39 -22.70 -2.10
C TRP A 680 -4.89 -22.31 -3.49
N ILE A 681 -4.29 -21.29 -4.14
CA ILE A 681 -4.66 -20.90 -5.51
C ILE A 681 -4.37 -22.04 -6.49
N ALA A 682 -3.23 -22.73 -6.36
CA ALA A 682 -2.85 -23.84 -7.22
C ALA A 682 -3.84 -25.02 -7.11
N ASP A 683 -4.26 -25.35 -5.90
CA ASP A 683 -5.26 -26.37 -5.63
C ASP A 683 -6.64 -25.97 -6.18
N ALA A 684 -7.07 -24.73 -5.92
CA ALA A 684 -8.34 -24.20 -6.40
C ALA A 684 -8.41 -24.17 -7.93
N SER A 685 -7.32 -23.81 -8.61
CA SER A 685 -7.23 -23.86 -10.07
C SER A 685 -7.33 -25.27 -10.62
N ALA A 686 -6.62 -26.23 -10.02
CA ALA A 686 -6.62 -27.61 -10.47
C ALA A 686 -7.98 -28.31 -10.36
N LEU A 687 -8.83 -27.83 -9.44
CA LEU A 687 -10.14 -28.38 -9.16
C LEU A 687 -11.27 -27.56 -9.80
N SER A 688 -10.93 -26.48 -10.54
CA SER A 688 -11.90 -25.64 -11.22
C SER A 688 -12.46 -26.33 -12.48
N PRO A 689 -13.79 -26.49 -12.61
CA PRO A 689 -14.39 -27.12 -13.78
C PRO A 689 -14.31 -26.25 -15.05
N THR A 690 -13.83 -25.01 -14.93
CA THR A 690 -13.72 -24.05 -16.05
C THR A 690 -12.30 -23.90 -16.58
N GLN A 691 -11.30 -24.54 -15.96
CA GLN A 691 -9.92 -24.46 -16.41
C GLN A 691 -9.52 -25.67 -17.26
N THR A 692 -8.81 -25.43 -18.36
CA THR A 692 -8.20 -26.51 -19.14
C THR A 692 -6.91 -27.02 -18.46
N PRO A 693 -6.44 -28.23 -18.78
CA PRO A 693 -5.14 -28.72 -18.27
C PRO A 693 -3.97 -27.76 -18.53
N GLU A 694 -3.98 -27.07 -19.67
CA GLU A 694 -2.97 -26.06 -20.03
C GLU A 694 -3.06 -24.83 -19.13
N GLN A 695 -4.26 -24.34 -18.84
CA GLN A 695 -4.47 -23.20 -17.93
C GLN A 695 -4.06 -23.54 -16.50
N ILE A 696 -4.37 -24.76 -16.03
CA ILE A 696 -3.93 -25.24 -14.71
C ILE A 696 -2.40 -25.30 -14.66
N LYS A 697 -1.76 -25.80 -15.73
CA LYS A 697 -0.30 -25.84 -15.84
C LYS A 697 0.30 -24.43 -15.83
N GLU A 698 -0.30 -23.49 -16.55
CA GLU A 698 0.14 -22.08 -16.59
C GLU A 698 0.04 -21.43 -15.20
N VAL A 699 -1.09 -21.60 -14.50
CA VAL A 699 -1.24 -21.08 -13.12
C VAL A 699 -0.17 -21.65 -12.20
N ARG A 700 0.04 -22.98 -12.22
CA ARG A 700 1.09 -23.61 -11.41
C ARG A 700 2.49 -23.11 -11.78
N GLN A 701 2.77 -22.91 -13.06
CA GLN A 701 4.03 -22.34 -13.53
C GLN A 701 4.22 -20.89 -13.09
N ASN A 702 3.16 -20.11 -12.95
CA ASN A 702 3.23 -18.74 -12.45
C ASN A 702 3.38 -18.70 -10.92
N LEU A 703 2.72 -19.60 -10.21
CA LEU A 703 2.75 -19.65 -8.74
C LEU A 703 4.08 -20.17 -8.20
N LYS A 704 4.83 -21.00 -8.95
CA LYS A 704 6.17 -21.46 -8.55
C LYS A 704 7.13 -20.31 -8.21
N TRP A 705 6.93 -19.14 -8.81
CA TRP A 705 7.77 -17.96 -8.58
C TRP A 705 7.56 -17.36 -7.19
N VAL A 706 6.40 -17.58 -6.59
CA VAL A 706 6.05 -17.02 -5.28
C VAL A 706 6.13 -18.03 -4.14
N GLN A 707 6.17 -19.34 -4.45
CA GLN A 707 6.27 -20.41 -3.45
C GLN A 707 7.47 -20.33 -2.50
N PRO A 708 8.67 -19.86 -2.92
CA PRO A 708 9.79 -19.71 -1.98
C PRO A 708 9.57 -18.66 -0.90
N PHE A 709 8.61 -17.75 -1.09
CA PHE A 709 8.27 -16.71 -0.13
C PHE A 709 7.20 -17.26 0.82
N HIS A 710 7.60 -17.66 2.03
CA HIS A 710 6.68 -18.17 3.05
C HIS A 710 6.07 -17.00 3.82
N ALA A 711 6.09 -17.08 5.15
CA ALA A 711 5.51 -16.10 6.02
C ALA A 711 6.33 -14.82 6.11
N LEU A 712 5.72 -13.71 5.73
CA LEU A 712 6.13 -12.39 6.17
C LEU A 712 5.37 -12.04 7.44
N GLN A 713 6.09 -11.87 8.54
CA GLN A 713 5.58 -11.47 9.84
C GLN A 713 6.05 -10.07 10.16
N GLY A 714 5.19 -9.28 10.79
CA GLY A 714 5.56 -7.96 11.26
C GLY A 714 5.00 -7.65 12.65
N HIS A 715 5.77 -6.87 13.40
CA HIS A 715 5.42 -6.35 14.70
C HIS A 715 5.70 -4.85 14.73
N ILE A 716 4.66 -4.06 15.00
CA ILE A 716 4.73 -2.61 15.12
C ILE A 716 4.44 -2.22 16.56
N PHE A 717 5.34 -1.50 17.19
CA PHE A 717 5.23 -1.12 18.60
C PHE A 717 5.98 0.20 18.89
N GLN A 718 6.08 0.57 20.17
CA GLN A 718 6.81 1.76 20.62
C GLN A 718 7.93 1.36 21.57
N GLU A 719 9.10 1.95 21.40
CA GLU A 719 10.23 1.81 22.30
C GLU A 719 10.82 3.20 22.58
N LYS A 720 10.88 3.60 23.86
CA LYS A 720 11.37 4.92 24.30
C LYS A 720 10.78 6.09 23.48
N ASP A 721 9.46 6.05 23.29
CA ASP A 721 8.68 7.02 22.52
C ASP A 721 8.94 7.10 21.02
N GLN A 722 9.72 6.18 20.46
CA GLN A 722 9.91 6.03 19.03
C GLN A 722 9.08 4.86 18.48
N PRO A 723 8.47 5.01 17.29
CA PRO A 723 7.91 3.88 16.56
C PRO A 723 9.00 2.83 16.32
N ARG A 724 8.63 1.55 16.39
CA ARG A 724 9.50 0.43 16.03
C ARG A 724 8.75 -0.55 15.14
N VAL A 725 9.42 -1.03 14.10
CA VAL A 725 8.93 -2.08 13.21
C VAL A 725 9.95 -3.20 13.14
N SER A 726 9.53 -4.40 13.51
CA SER A 726 10.30 -5.63 13.31
C SER A 726 9.62 -6.44 12.22
N LEU A 727 10.38 -6.88 11.22
CA LEU A 727 9.92 -7.74 10.13
C LEU A 727 10.75 -9.03 10.09
N LYS A 728 10.09 -10.14 9.82
CA LYS A 728 10.73 -11.43 9.53
C LYS A 728 10.07 -12.04 8.32
N TRP A 729 10.84 -12.32 7.27
CA TRP A 729 10.37 -12.99 6.08
C TRP A 729 11.02 -14.36 5.95
N GLU A 730 10.24 -15.40 6.15
CA GLU A 730 10.67 -16.79 5.99
C GLU A 730 10.79 -17.13 4.51
N LEU A 731 11.97 -17.60 4.11
CA LEU A 731 12.29 -17.88 2.71
C LEU A 731 12.91 -19.28 2.61
N SER A 732 12.34 -20.14 1.76
CA SER A 732 12.92 -21.46 1.49
C SER A 732 13.69 -21.42 0.20
N ASP A 733 14.84 -22.09 0.12
CA ASP A 733 15.56 -22.25 -1.15
C ASP A 733 15.84 -20.92 -1.86
N VAL A 734 15.99 -19.82 -1.11
CA VAL A 734 16.49 -18.53 -1.62
C VAL A 734 17.85 -18.24 -0.99
N VAL A 735 18.05 -18.60 0.29
CA VAL A 735 19.37 -18.57 0.93
C VAL A 735 19.45 -19.57 2.10
N SER A 736 20.34 -20.56 2.04
CA SER A 736 20.78 -21.31 3.23
C SER A 736 22.08 -20.71 3.75
N PHE A 737 22.06 -20.13 4.93
CA PHE A 737 23.27 -19.85 5.69
C PHE A 737 23.34 -20.90 6.78
N ASP A 738 24.24 -21.87 6.61
CA ASP A 738 24.59 -22.84 7.65
C ASP A 738 25.26 -22.16 8.85
#